data_AF-A0A841SE61-F1
#
_entry.id   AF-A0A841SE61-F1
#
_cell.length_a   1.000
_cell.length_b   1.000
_cell.length_c   1.000
_cell.angle_alpha   90.00
_cell.angle_beta   90.00
_cell.angle_gamma   90.00
#
_symmetry.space_group_name_H-M   'P 1'
#
loop_
_entity.id
_entity.type
_entity.pdbx_description
1 polymer ?
#
loop_
_entity_poly.entity_id
_entity_poly.type
_entity_poly.pdbx_seq_one_letter_code
_entity_poly.pdbx_strand_id
1 'polypeptide(L)'
;MSVETLAAATPVTRPNRQRLSRRHVPAIAGCYFVASFAALGLPPYLTEILPELGDPTGRWAGLLYVVPTVFSALGAPFWGRLADRFGRKRLLLRAQIGLSISFLVAGFADSLVAFTAALVLQGFLGGTFAASNGYLAAALTGDRLARALTLMQGSARAALVAAPILVGSLSPWVSPHRQYLIMAVLPLAAAVLLFLLPEPAARPATGPVAALPALPSPPVRTLRLLYGFEFAFVFATIISFPYLIALIELRLPNTSGAVAGVLFAVPHLCFLVLAGGVHKRISAHPRAGLTAGLGFVALGLAAHAVVRSLPWFVVARVLLGIGLTLGLVCLSVLAADAARGRAPGRMFGTVEFFSKGGAVAAGAVAAVANSAFGAAAPVLIGTAAALVTAVSATLLIRPRTTSERHMSVVQFLPPTATTLPSGNHVVAHTLLNCLLREVSGPEHQSAVDGGWLLLRLPRAGVVLRVALRRTALIGAHRFTGPVYAESGADWDELTWHELADHVGRELALRSGIENDEFLTQIESSHEGVTRALGRTREAGPDRFLESEQAMLFGHRFHPAPKARTEDRDEWTAYAPEARAAFQLRHLAVRDGLLAEESLDPEVTALLDGLREVPVGYRLLPAHPWQYAMLRDNPLFQAALASGDVLDLGVGGTPFTPTSSVRTLAGAGAFLKFSLNIRITNCLRKNAAYEMTGAVALTRLLAPVLDDLSARFPGTVVLREPAYRTLALPGADGTADLAVYEGFGLIVRTGLDAVLRPGVTPLMAAAVADEYPTSSAHISVLLEDADDGRILEWWAAYLRLLVPPVLAAYLDHGVVLEPHLQNVLIGVDGADNPVQVLFRDLEGTKLVDERHSDTLASLPADVAGPMTYDAQRGWDRVVYCLFVNHISDLLAAVADLSPELEVRLWAEARAVVAEYAEQHGEPPLLSALLAGVPLPAKANMLTRWGRLPDRSAGYVRLPSPIAESVLAAAAVRQ
;
A
#
# COMPACT_ATOMS: atom_id res chain seq x y z
N MET A 1 -43.88 24.98 -31.84
CA MET A 1 -44.96 23.99 -32.00
C MET A 1 -44.29 22.66 -32.34
N SER A 2 -44.03 21.84 -31.33
CA SER A 2 -44.89 20.74 -30.84
C SER A 2 -44.67 19.47 -31.69
N VAL A 3 -43.99 18.45 -31.13
CA VAL A 3 -44.62 17.23 -30.53
C VAL A 3 -45.23 16.39 -31.67
N GLU A 4 -44.79 15.19 -32.02
CA GLU A 4 -44.76 13.96 -31.21
C GLU A 4 -44.25 12.80 -32.10
N THR A 5 -43.35 11.93 -31.61
CA THR A 5 -43.55 10.47 -31.68
C THR A 5 -42.45 9.77 -30.87
N LEU A 6 -42.80 9.48 -29.61
CA LEU A 6 -42.06 8.53 -28.78
C LEU A 6 -42.21 7.13 -29.37
N ALA A 7 -41.10 6.54 -29.82
CA ALA A 7 -40.96 5.11 -29.98
C ALA A 7 -40.06 4.56 -28.87
N ALA A 8 -40.64 3.66 -28.10
CA ALA A 8 -40.11 2.96 -26.94
C ALA A 8 -38.66 2.47 -27.11
N ALA A 9 -37.71 3.14 -26.46
CA ALA A 9 -36.44 2.55 -26.09
C ALA A 9 -36.59 1.89 -24.73
N THR A 10 -36.60 0.56 -24.73
CA THR A 10 -36.48 -0.31 -23.55
C THR A 10 -35.47 0.26 -22.55
N PRO A 11 -35.81 0.34 -21.25
CA PRO A 11 -34.84 0.78 -20.26
C PRO A 11 -33.73 -0.27 -20.21
N VAL A 12 -32.53 0.09 -20.66
CA VAL A 12 -31.32 -0.68 -20.35
C VAL A 12 -31.20 -0.66 -18.83
N THR A 13 -31.64 -1.75 -18.22
CA THR A 13 -31.50 -2.01 -16.80
C THR A 13 -30.02 -1.88 -16.46
N ARG A 14 -29.68 -0.79 -15.76
CA ARG A 14 -28.41 -0.61 -15.06
C ARG A 14 -28.00 -1.95 -14.47
N PRO A 15 -26.75 -2.43 -14.63
CA PRO A 15 -26.29 -3.55 -13.84
C PRO A 15 -26.48 -3.14 -12.39
N ASN A 16 -27.39 -3.86 -11.74
CA ASN A 16 -27.86 -3.62 -10.39
C ASN A 16 -26.64 -3.60 -9.48
N ARG A 17 -26.12 -2.41 -9.15
CA ARG A 17 -25.26 -2.23 -7.97
C ARG A 17 -26.07 -2.87 -6.87
N GLN A 18 -25.68 -4.07 -6.41
CA GLN A 18 -26.29 -4.68 -5.24
C GLN A 18 -25.98 -3.76 -4.05
N ARG A 19 -26.79 -2.71 -3.90
CA ARG A 19 -27.14 -2.14 -2.62
C ARG A 19 -27.54 -3.34 -1.77
N LEU A 20 -26.94 -3.47 -0.59
CA LEU A 20 -27.46 -4.33 0.46
C LEU A 20 -28.98 -4.11 0.51
N SER A 21 -29.76 -5.05 -0.03
CA SER A 21 -31.21 -4.97 0.05
C SER A 21 -31.58 -4.84 1.54
N ARG A 22 -32.63 -4.07 1.87
CA ARG A 22 -33.16 -3.97 3.25
C ARG A 22 -33.45 -5.34 3.90
N ARG A 23 -33.43 -6.43 3.12
CA ARG A 23 -33.70 -7.81 3.55
C ARG A 23 -32.44 -8.61 3.94
N HIS A 24 -31.23 -8.18 3.60
CA HIS A 24 -30.00 -8.96 3.90
C HIS A 24 -29.51 -8.82 5.35
N VAL A 25 -29.62 -7.64 5.96
CA VAL A 25 -29.21 -7.41 7.36
C VAL A 25 -30.10 -8.20 8.35
N PRO A 26 -31.44 -8.24 8.19
CA PRO A 26 -32.30 -9.09 9.02
C PRO A 26 -32.04 -10.59 8.84
N ALA A 27 -31.71 -11.05 7.63
CA ALA A 27 -31.39 -12.46 7.38
C ALA A 27 -30.07 -12.89 8.04
N ILE A 28 -29.04 -12.04 7.98
CA ILE A 28 -27.77 -12.26 8.68
C ILE A 28 -27.96 -12.23 10.21
N ALA A 29 -28.75 -11.28 10.71
CA ALA A 29 -29.12 -11.22 12.12
C ALA A 29 -29.93 -12.46 12.56
N GLY A 30 -30.84 -12.97 11.73
CA GLY A 30 -31.58 -14.21 11.99
C GLY A 30 -30.67 -15.45 12.07
N CYS A 31 -29.71 -15.58 11.16
CA CYS A 31 -28.72 -16.65 11.21
C CYS A 31 -27.81 -16.54 12.44
N TYR A 32 -27.43 -15.31 12.80
CA TYR A 32 -26.64 -15.01 13.99
C TYR A 32 -27.40 -15.34 15.28
N PHE A 33 -28.70 -15.01 15.33
CA PHE A 33 -29.60 -15.38 16.43
C PHE A 33 -29.67 -16.90 16.62
N VAL A 34 -29.94 -17.68 15.57
CA VAL A 34 -30.08 -19.15 15.71
C VAL A 34 -28.76 -19.80 16.17
N ALA A 35 -27.63 -19.37 15.61
CA ALA A 35 -26.32 -19.87 16.02
C ALA A 35 -26.01 -19.52 17.48
N SER A 36 -26.27 -18.28 17.91
CA SER A 36 -26.09 -17.86 19.31
C SER A 36 -27.09 -18.52 20.26
N PHE A 37 -28.33 -18.74 19.83
CA PHE A 37 -29.38 -19.38 20.62
C PHE A 37 -28.99 -20.80 21.00
N ALA A 38 -28.54 -21.59 20.02
CA ALA A 38 -28.03 -22.92 20.27
C ALA A 38 -26.77 -22.85 21.14
N ALA A 39 -25.74 -22.11 20.70
CA ALA A 39 -24.42 -22.16 21.34
C ALA A 39 -24.35 -21.57 22.76
N LEU A 40 -25.23 -20.62 23.10
CA LEU A 40 -25.18 -19.89 24.38
C LEU A 40 -26.36 -20.20 25.33
N GLY A 41 -27.35 -20.98 24.88
CA GLY A 41 -28.58 -21.22 25.65
C GLY A 41 -28.47 -22.21 26.79
N LEU A 42 -27.76 -23.32 26.56
CA LEU A 42 -27.56 -24.42 27.52
C LEU A 42 -26.37 -24.22 28.48
N PRO A 43 -25.26 -23.53 28.11
CA PRO A 43 -24.12 -23.31 29.01
C PRO A 43 -24.43 -22.74 30.41
N PRO A 44 -25.43 -21.85 30.62
CA PRO A 44 -25.81 -21.40 31.97
C PRO A 44 -26.23 -22.53 32.92
N TYR A 45 -26.73 -23.65 32.37
CA TYR A 45 -27.21 -24.82 33.12
C TYR A 45 -26.13 -25.90 33.30
N LEU A 46 -24.86 -25.62 32.99
CA LEU A 46 -23.76 -26.59 33.14
C LEU A 46 -23.65 -27.14 34.57
N THR A 47 -23.92 -26.33 35.60
CA THR A 47 -23.90 -26.79 37.00
C THR A 47 -25.01 -27.81 37.31
N GLU A 48 -26.11 -27.82 36.56
CA GLU A 48 -27.17 -28.84 36.65
C GLU A 48 -26.86 -30.09 35.78
N ILE A 49 -26.12 -29.92 34.68
CA ILE A 49 -25.77 -31.00 33.74
C ILE A 49 -24.63 -31.87 34.26
N LEU A 50 -23.60 -31.26 34.85
CA LEU A 50 -22.37 -31.93 35.23
C LEU A 50 -22.50 -33.05 36.29
N PRO A 51 -23.44 -32.98 37.25
CA PRO A 51 -23.72 -34.09 38.15
C PRO A 51 -24.11 -35.39 37.44
N GLU A 52 -24.86 -35.32 36.32
CA GLU A 52 -25.24 -36.49 35.52
C GLU A 52 -24.03 -37.13 34.80
N LEU A 53 -22.93 -36.38 34.65
CA LEU A 53 -21.74 -36.77 33.88
C LEU A 53 -20.54 -37.17 34.75
N GLY A 54 -20.75 -37.27 36.07
CA GLY A 54 -19.71 -37.66 37.03
C GLY A 54 -18.97 -36.51 37.71
N ASP A 55 -19.52 -35.27 37.67
CA ASP A 55 -18.97 -34.11 38.38
C ASP A 55 -20.01 -33.45 39.30
N PRO A 56 -20.30 -34.05 40.49
CA PRO A 56 -21.42 -33.66 41.35
C PRO A 56 -21.30 -32.26 41.95
N THR A 57 -20.09 -31.68 41.98
CA THR A 57 -19.85 -30.33 42.49
C THR A 57 -19.83 -29.26 41.40
N GLY A 58 -20.01 -29.65 40.13
CA GLY A 58 -19.97 -28.73 38.99
C GLY A 58 -18.66 -27.95 38.86
N ARG A 59 -17.54 -28.48 39.37
CA ARG A 59 -16.26 -27.77 39.40
C ARG A 59 -15.73 -27.44 38.01
N TRP A 60 -16.10 -28.24 37.00
CA TRP A 60 -15.67 -28.02 35.62
C TRP A 60 -16.54 -27.04 34.85
N ALA A 61 -17.65 -26.54 35.42
CA ALA A 61 -18.62 -25.68 34.71
C ALA A 61 -17.94 -24.44 34.10
N GLY A 62 -17.08 -23.74 34.85
CA GLY A 62 -16.38 -22.56 34.35
C GLY A 62 -15.42 -22.85 33.19
N LEU A 63 -14.73 -24.00 33.21
CA LEU A 63 -13.83 -24.39 32.12
C LEU A 63 -14.62 -24.83 30.88
N LEU A 64 -15.62 -25.70 31.07
CA LEU A 64 -16.44 -26.22 29.97
C LEU A 64 -17.27 -25.13 29.29
N TYR A 65 -17.68 -24.10 30.04
CA TYR A 65 -18.33 -22.91 29.51
C TYR A 65 -17.49 -22.21 28.42
N VAL A 66 -16.16 -22.23 28.53
CA VAL A 66 -15.26 -21.51 27.61
C VAL A 66 -14.63 -22.41 26.53
N VAL A 67 -14.70 -23.74 26.67
CA VAL A 67 -14.16 -24.71 25.69
C VAL A 67 -14.62 -24.41 24.26
N PRO A 68 -15.92 -24.25 23.96
CA PRO A 68 -16.36 -23.92 22.61
C PRO A 68 -15.75 -22.61 22.06
N THR A 69 -15.54 -21.62 22.94
CA THR A 69 -14.98 -20.31 22.57
C THR A 69 -13.49 -20.43 22.19
N VAL A 70 -12.72 -21.21 22.95
CA VAL A 70 -11.30 -21.49 22.65
C VAL A 70 -11.15 -22.18 21.30
N PHE A 71 -11.88 -23.29 21.09
CA PHE A 71 -11.77 -24.06 19.85
C PHE A 71 -12.38 -23.34 18.64
N SER A 72 -13.35 -22.45 18.85
CA SER A 72 -13.84 -21.53 17.82
C SER A 72 -12.78 -20.53 17.38
N ALA A 73 -11.97 -20.01 18.32
CA ALA A 73 -10.85 -19.13 17.99
C ALA A 73 -9.75 -19.86 17.21
N LEU A 74 -9.42 -21.11 17.61
CA LEU A 74 -8.43 -21.95 16.93
C LEU A 74 -8.89 -22.38 15.52
N GLY A 75 -10.17 -22.69 15.35
CA GLY A 75 -10.74 -23.09 14.05
C GLY A 75 -10.91 -21.93 13.05
N ALA A 76 -11.00 -20.68 13.51
CA ALA A 76 -11.36 -19.54 12.67
C ALA A 76 -10.43 -19.32 11.45
N PRO A 77 -9.09 -19.33 11.57
CA PRO A 77 -8.19 -19.15 10.41
C PRO A 77 -8.24 -20.30 9.40
N PHE A 78 -8.49 -21.51 9.88
CA PHE A 78 -8.61 -22.70 9.04
C PHE A 78 -9.88 -22.64 8.19
N TRP A 79 -11.02 -22.38 8.83
CA TRP A 79 -12.31 -22.28 8.15
C TRP A 79 -12.42 -21.04 7.27
N GLY A 80 -11.72 -19.94 7.61
CA GLY A 80 -11.62 -18.75 6.75
C GLY A 80 -11.00 -19.04 5.39
N ARG A 81 -9.82 -19.68 5.35
CA ARG A 81 -9.16 -20.09 4.10
C ARG A 81 -10.01 -21.05 3.27
N LEU A 82 -10.76 -21.92 3.94
CA LEU A 82 -11.66 -22.86 3.28
C LEU A 82 -12.92 -22.17 2.72
N ALA A 83 -13.40 -21.11 3.38
CA ALA A 83 -14.49 -20.25 2.88
C ALA A 83 -14.14 -19.60 1.54
N ASP A 84 -12.91 -19.12 1.42
CA ASP A 84 -12.43 -18.42 0.23
C ASP A 84 -12.24 -19.38 -0.96
N ARG A 85 -11.93 -20.65 -0.69
CA ARG A 85 -11.76 -21.69 -1.71
C ARG A 85 -13.07 -22.37 -2.15
N PHE A 86 -14.00 -22.63 -1.22
CA PHE A 86 -15.19 -23.45 -1.49
C PHE A 86 -16.53 -22.69 -1.42
N GLY A 87 -16.50 -21.39 -1.14
CA GLY A 87 -17.69 -20.53 -1.11
C GLY A 87 -18.35 -20.43 0.27
N ARG A 88 -18.89 -19.23 0.57
CA ARG A 88 -19.40 -18.87 1.90
C ARG A 88 -20.69 -19.61 2.32
N LYS A 89 -21.57 -19.95 1.37
CA LYS A 89 -22.80 -20.73 1.63
C LYS A 89 -22.49 -22.13 2.17
N ARG A 90 -21.54 -22.84 1.54
CA ARG A 90 -21.13 -24.19 1.94
C ARG A 90 -20.48 -24.20 3.33
N LEU A 91 -19.72 -23.17 3.67
CA LEU A 91 -19.12 -23.06 5.00
C LEU A 91 -20.16 -22.80 6.10
N LEU A 92 -21.17 -21.95 5.84
CA LEU A 92 -22.28 -21.69 6.76
C LEU A 92 -23.14 -22.94 6.97
N LEU A 93 -23.45 -23.68 5.89
CA LEU A 93 -24.14 -24.97 5.98
C LEU A 93 -23.36 -25.96 6.85
N ARG A 94 -22.06 -26.09 6.61
CA ARG A 94 -21.16 -26.91 7.46
C ARG A 94 -21.18 -26.46 8.92
N ALA A 95 -21.27 -25.16 9.19
CA ALA A 95 -21.31 -24.64 10.56
C ALA A 95 -22.56 -25.12 11.30
N GLN A 96 -23.71 -25.02 10.64
CA GLN A 96 -25.00 -25.39 11.21
C GLN A 96 -25.15 -26.92 11.37
N ILE A 97 -24.69 -27.69 10.37
CA ILE A 97 -24.64 -29.16 10.44
C ILE A 97 -23.67 -29.60 11.55
N GLY A 98 -22.48 -29.00 11.61
CA GLY A 98 -21.50 -29.30 12.64
C GLY A 98 -21.99 -28.96 14.05
N LEU A 99 -22.72 -27.85 14.21
CA LEU A 99 -23.35 -27.48 15.46
C LEU A 99 -24.45 -28.48 15.86
N SER A 100 -25.31 -28.90 14.92
CA SER A 100 -26.33 -29.94 15.13
C SER A 100 -25.71 -31.27 15.57
N ILE A 101 -24.67 -31.74 14.86
CA ILE A 101 -23.93 -32.97 15.22
C ILE A 101 -23.32 -32.85 16.61
N SER A 102 -22.65 -31.73 16.92
CA SER A 102 -22.05 -31.54 18.25
C SER A 102 -23.08 -31.55 19.37
N PHE A 103 -24.32 -31.09 19.11
CA PHE A 103 -25.40 -31.08 20.09
C PHE A 103 -26.01 -32.47 20.26
N LEU A 104 -26.14 -33.24 19.17
CA LEU A 104 -26.52 -34.65 19.27
C LEU A 104 -25.50 -35.44 20.10
N VAL A 105 -24.20 -35.26 19.80
CA VAL A 105 -23.12 -35.91 20.56
C VAL A 105 -23.14 -35.48 22.03
N ALA A 106 -23.37 -34.19 22.32
CA ALA A 106 -23.48 -33.69 23.69
C ALA A 106 -24.68 -34.28 24.44
N GLY A 107 -25.84 -34.39 23.79
CA GLY A 107 -27.06 -34.93 24.41
C GLY A 107 -27.07 -36.45 24.60
N PHE A 108 -26.18 -37.17 23.89
CA PHE A 108 -25.93 -38.61 24.08
C PHE A 108 -24.67 -38.89 24.91
N ALA A 109 -23.97 -37.87 25.40
CA ALA A 109 -22.73 -38.08 26.14
C ALA A 109 -23.03 -38.64 27.53
N ASP A 110 -22.60 -39.87 27.81
CA ASP A 110 -22.77 -40.48 29.15
C ASP A 110 -21.51 -40.32 30.04
N SER A 111 -20.58 -39.43 29.67
CA SER A 111 -19.39 -39.12 30.47
C SER A 111 -18.89 -37.69 30.25
N LEU A 112 -18.19 -37.14 31.25
CA LEU A 112 -17.56 -35.83 31.18
C LEU A 112 -16.61 -35.69 29.97
N VAL A 113 -15.87 -36.75 29.64
CA VAL A 113 -14.92 -36.75 28.51
C VAL A 113 -15.66 -36.66 27.18
N ALA A 114 -16.71 -37.48 26.99
CA ALA A 114 -17.53 -37.45 25.78
C ALA A 114 -18.23 -36.09 25.61
N PHE A 115 -18.74 -35.53 26.70
CA PHE A 115 -19.37 -34.21 26.69
C PHE A 115 -18.36 -33.09 26.37
N THR A 116 -17.15 -33.17 26.93
CA THR A 116 -16.06 -32.23 26.61
C THR A 116 -15.67 -32.32 25.14
N ALA A 117 -15.56 -33.53 24.57
CA ALA A 117 -15.29 -33.72 23.15
C ALA A 117 -16.40 -33.12 22.28
N ALA A 118 -17.67 -33.24 22.70
CA ALA A 118 -18.80 -32.59 22.05
C ALA A 118 -18.68 -31.06 22.04
N LEU A 119 -18.25 -30.45 23.15
CA LEU A 119 -18.02 -29.00 23.26
C LEU A 119 -16.81 -28.52 22.42
N VAL A 120 -15.75 -29.34 22.33
CA VAL A 120 -14.62 -29.10 21.42
C VAL A 120 -15.10 -29.10 19.97
N LEU A 121 -15.89 -30.11 19.60
CA LEU A 121 -16.49 -30.24 18.28
C LEU A 121 -17.41 -29.06 17.97
N GLN A 122 -18.24 -28.65 18.93
CA GLN A 122 -19.09 -27.47 18.85
C GLN A 122 -18.27 -26.21 18.55
N GLY A 123 -17.16 -26.00 19.27
CA GLY A 123 -16.28 -24.85 19.06
C GLY A 123 -15.62 -24.86 17.69
N PHE A 124 -14.99 -25.98 17.34
CA PHE A 124 -14.23 -26.12 16.09
C PHE A 124 -15.14 -26.06 14.86
N LEU A 125 -16.31 -26.71 14.88
CA LEU A 125 -17.24 -26.74 13.75
C LEU A 125 -18.20 -25.53 13.73
N GLY A 126 -18.45 -24.85 14.84
CA GLY A 126 -19.41 -23.73 14.91
C GLY A 126 -18.89 -22.36 14.45
N GLY A 127 -17.59 -22.18 14.20
CA GLY A 127 -16.97 -20.85 14.00
C GLY A 127 -17.36 -20.14 12.70
N THR A 128 -18.17 -19.07 12.78
CA THR A 128 -18.51 -18.18 11.63
C THR A 128 -18.61 -16.68 11.98
N PHE A 129 -18.36 -16.29 13.24
CA PHE A 129 -18.78 -14.99 13.78
C PHE A 129 -17.95 -13.75 13.37
N ALA A 130 -16.63 -13.89 13.14
CA ALA A 130 -15.75 -12.74 12.87
C ALA A 130 -15.99 -12.09 11.49
N ALA A 131 -16.50 -12.86 10.51
CA ALA A 131 -16.71 -12.38 9.15
C ALA A 131 -17.86 -11.35 9.06
N SER A 132 -18.89 -11.45 9.92
CA SER A 132 -20.09 -10.59 9.86
C SER A 132 -19.84 -9.15 10.33
N ASN A 133 -19.07 -8.95 11.41
CA ASN A 133 -18.73 -7.61 11.90
C ASN A 133 -17.74 -6.90 10.96
N GLY A 134 -16.76 -7.64 10.42
CA GLY A 134 -15.85 -7.13 9.40
C GLY A 134 -16.58 -6.75 8.10
N TYR A 135 -17.64 -7.49 7.73
CA TYR A 135 -18.50 -7.18 6.59
C TYR A 135 -19.32 -5.90 6.78
N LEU A 136 -19.92 -5.71 7.97
CA LEU A 136 -20.66 -4.47 8.27
C LEU A 136 -19.74 -3.25 8.31
N ALA A 137 -18.53 -3.40 8.86
CA ALA A 137 -17.56 -2.33 8.96
C ALA A 137 -16.90 -1.97 7.62
N ALA A 138 -16.89 -2.89 6.65
CA ALA A 138 -16.52 -2.60 5.26
C ALA A 138 -17.61 -1.84 4.48
N ALA A 139 -18.86 -1.84 4.98
CA ALA A 139 -20.01 -1.25 4.30
C ALA A 139 -20.57 0.02 4.97
N LEU A 140 -20.25 0.26 6.25
CA LEU A 140 -20.81 1.33 7.08
C LEU A 140 -19.68 2.04 7.85
N THR A 141 -19.82 3.35 8.09
CA THR A 141 -18.86 4.17 8.87
C THR A 141 -19.58 5.07 9.89
N GLY A 142 -18.83 5.56 10.88
CA GLY A 142 -19.31 6.51 11.89
C GLY A 142 -20.51 5.99 12.70
N ASP A 143 -21.48 6.87 12.98
CA ASP A 143 -22.66 6.52 13.79
C ASP A 143 -23.56 5.44 13.17
N ARG A 144 -23.53 5.25 11.84
CA ARG A 144 -24.23 4.14 11.18
C ARG A 144 -23.58 2.79 11.47
N LEU A 145 -22.25 2.75 11.51
CA LEU A 145 -21.50 1.56 11.94
C LEU A 145 -21.73 1.26 13.42
N ALA A 146 -21.66 2.29 14.28
CA ALA A 146 -21.92 2.13 15.72
C ALA A 146 -23.33 1.54 15.98
N ARG A 147 -24.36 2.06 15.31
CA ARG A 147 -25.73 1.51 15.38
C ARG A 147 -25.83 0.07 14.87
N ALA A 148 -25.12 -0.27 13.79
CA ALA A 148 -25.10 -1.63 13.26
C ALA A 148 -24.41 -2.61 14.23
N LEU A 149 -23.31 -2.22 14.85
CA LEU A 149 -22.62 -3.02 15.88
C LEU A 149 -23.51 -3.21 17.12
N THR A 150 -24.18 -2.15 17.58
CA THR A 150 -25.15 -2.25 18.68
C THR A 150 -26.34 -3.16 18.32
N LEU A 151 -26.80 -3.15 17.06
CA LEU A 151 -27.83 -4.08 16.59
C LEU A 151 -27.34 -5.54 16.57
N MET A 152 -26.11 -5.80 16.14
CA MET A 152 -25.51 -7.14 16.19
C MET A 152 -25.41 -7.66 17.63
N GLN A 153 -25.00 -6.80 18.56
CA GLN A 153 -25.06 -7.12 19.99
C GLN A 153 -26.51 -7.45 20.41
N GLY A 154 -27.50 -6.68 19.96
CA GLY A 154 -28.92 -6.96 20.20
C GLY A 154 -29.35 -8.36 19.78
N SER A 155 -28.89 -8.85 18.63
CA SER A 155 -29.19 -10.20 18.17
C SER A 155 -28.62 -11.29 19.09
N ALA A 156 -27.38 -11.15 19.57
CA ALA A 156 -26.80 -12.08 20.54
C ALA A 156 -27.52 -12.01 21.90
N ARG A 157 -27.90 -10.80 22.35
CA ARG A 157 -28.64 -10.61 23.61
C ARG A 157 -30.05 -11.16 23.54
N ALA A 158 -30.73 -11.06 22.40
CA ALA A 158 -32.03 -11.70 22.20
C ALA A 158 -31.94 -13.22 22.36
N ALA A 159 -30.88 -13.85 21.84
CA ALA A 159 -30.63 -15.27 22.02
C ALA A 159 -30.40 -15.62 23.51
N LEU A 160 -29.60 -14.81 24.23
CA LEU A 160 -29.36 -14.97 25.68
C LEU A 160 -30.58 -14.65 26.57
N VAL A 161 -31.63 -14.03 26.03
CA VAL A 161 -32.93 -13.89 26.70
C VAL A 161 -33.78 -15.11 26.44
N ALA A 162 -33.97 -15.47 25.17
CA ALA A 162 -34.92 -16.49 24.77
C ALA A 162 -34.47 -17.91 25.17
N ALA A 163 -33.18 -18.22 25.04
CA ALA A 163 -32.70 -19.59 25.19
C ALA A 163 -32.69 -20.08 26.65
N PRO A 164 -32.17 -19.34 27.66
CA PRO A 164 -32.22 -19.80 29.04
C PRO A 164 -33.64 -19.90 29.60
N ILE A 165 -34.53 -18.99 29.20
CA ILE A 165 -35.95 -19.05 29.57
C ILE A 165 -36.60 -20.33 29.01
N LEU A 166 -36.33 -20.65 27.74
CA LEU A 166 -36.84 -21.88 27.13
C LEU A 166 -36.28 -23.12 27.83
N VAL A 167 -34.97 -23.17 28.05
CA VAL A 167 -34.30 -24.30 28.72
C VAL A 167 -34.86 -24.51 30.12
N GLY A 168 -34.88 -23.46 30.94
CA GLY A 168 -35.40 -23.53 32.31
C GLY A 168 -36.89 -23.84 32.40
N SER A 169 -37.68 -23.43 31.39
CA SER A 169 -39.09 -23.80 31.30
C SER A 169 -39.26 -25.27 30.94
N LEU A 170 -38.39 -25.83 30.09
CA LEU A 170 -38.43 -27.23 29.67
C LEU A 170 -37.84 -28.21 30.70
N SER A 171 -37.01 -27.73 31.63
CA SER A 171 -36.33 -28.54 32.65
C SER A 171 -37.23 -29.47 33.49
N PRO A 172 -38.50 -29.14 33.81
CA PRO A 172 -39.41 -30.05 34.51
C PRO A 172 -39.78 -31.31 33.72
N TRP A 173 -39.69 -31.26 32.38
CA TRP A 173 -40.07 -32.38 31.50
C TRP A 173 -38.87 -33.11 30.89
N VAL A 174 -37.79 -32.38 30.60
CA VAL A 174 -36.58 -32.94 29.98
C VAL A 174 -35.36 -32.32 30.67
N SER A 175 -34.43 -33.14 31.16
CA SER A 175 -33.23 -32.63 31.83
C SER A 175 -32.42 -31.72 30.88
N PRO A 176 -31.80 -30.64 31.38
CA PRO A 176 -30.99 -29.72 30.55
C PRO A 176 -29.93 -30.45 29.70
N HIS A 177 -29.40 -31.58 30.21
CA HIS A 177 -28.49 -32.43 29.46
C HIS A 177 -29.15 -33.02 28.20
N ARG A 178 -30.32 -33.68 28.35
CA ARG A 178 -31.06 -34.26 27.22
C ARG A 178 -31.68 -33.21 26.30
N GLN A 179 -31.87 -31.97 26.78
CA GLN A 179 -32.31 -30.86 25.94
C GLN A 179 -31.32 -30.50 24.81
N TYR A 180 -30.04 -30.87 24.91
CA TYR A 180 -29.10 -30.76 23.77
C TYR A 180 -29.62 -31.49 22.52
N LEU A 181 -30.32 -32.62 22.67
CA LEU A 181 -30.92 -33.37 21.55
C LEU A 181 -32.03 -32.57 20.86
N ILE A 182 -32.87 -31.90 21.65
CA ILE A 182 -33.96 -31.04 21.14
C ILE A 182 -33.37 -29.81 20.46
N MET A 183 -32.36 -29.20 21.07
CA MET A 183 -31.71 -28.00 20.53
C MET A 183 -30.91 -28.29 19.25
N ALA A 184 -30.51 -29.54 19.00
CA ALA A 184 -29.85 -29.94 17.74
C ALA A 184 -30.74 -29.76 16.50
N VAL A 185 -32.07 -29.75 16.67
CA VAL A 185 -33.04 -29.53 15.58
C VAL A 185 -32.98 -28.09 15.08
N LEU A 186 -32.64 -27.11 15.92
CA LEU A 186 -32.66 -25.69 15.53
C LEU A 186 -31.55 -25.33 14.53
N PRO A 187 -30.27 -25.68 14.74
CA PRO A 187 -29.23 -25.54 13.72
C PRO A 187 -29.54 -26.36 12.46
N LEU A 188 -30.14 -27.54 12.60
CA LEU A 188 -30.51 -28.37 11.44
C LEU A 188 -31.59 -27.68 10.59
N ALA A 189 -32.63 -27.14 11.22
CA ALA A 189 -33.67 -26.36 10.56
C ALA A 189 -33.08 -25.11 9.88
N ALA A 190 -32.13 -24.42 10.54
CA ALA A 190 -31.40 -23.31 9.92
C ALA A 190 -30.55 -23.76 8.72
N ALA A 191 -29.93 -24.95 8.77
CA ALA A 191 -29.20 -25.52 7.64
C ALA A 191 -30.14 -25.81 6.45
N VAL A 192 -31.33 -26.37 6.70
CA VAL A 192 -32.34 -26.61 5.66
C VAL A 192 -32.82 -25.29 5.04
N LEU A 193 -33.13 -24.29 5.86
CA LEU A 193 -33.51 -22.95 5.38
C LEU A 193 -32.39 -22.29 4.57
N LEU A 194 -31.13 -22.42 5.00
CA LEU A 194 -29.96 -21.92 4.27
C LEU A 194 -29.73 -22.67 2.95
N PHE A 195 -30.05 -23.96 2.90
CA PHE A 195 -29.94 -24.77 1.69
C PHE A 195 -30.92 -24.30 0.61
N LEU A 196 -32.16 -23.99 1.02
CA LEU A 196 -33.26 -23.51 0.18
C LEU A 196 -33.08 -22.06 -0.34
N LEU A 197 -32.17 -21.28 0.25
CA LEU A 197 -31.85 -19.93 -0.24
C LEU A 197 -30.90 -20.00 -1.45
N PRO A 198 -31.12 -19.18 -2.51
CA PRO A 198 -30.25 -19.17 -3.69
C PRO A 198 -28.80 -18.81 -3.34
N GLU A 199 -27.85 -19.36 -4.11
CA GLU A 199 -26.41 -19.06 -3.97
C GLU A 199 -26.20 -17.54 -4.11
N PRO A 200 -25.58 -16.85 -3.15
CA PRO A 200 -25.19 -15.46 -3.33
C PRO A 200 -24.26 -15.40 -4.54
N ALA A 201 -24.61 -14.61 -5.57
CA ALA A 201 -23.79 -14.45 -6.77
C ALA A 201 -22.33 -14.22 -6.38
N ALA A 202 -21.42 -15.05 -6.92
CA ALA A 202 -19.99 -14.86 -6.73
C ALA A 202 -19.66 -13.44 -7.20
N ARG A 203 -19.12 -12.63 -6.30
CA ARG A 203 -18.56 -11.34 -6.70
C ARG A 203 -17.43 -11.64 -7.69
N PRO A 204 -17.34 -10.96 -8.84
CA PRO A 204 -16.07 -10.87 -9.53
C PRO A 204 -15.04 -10.44 -8.50
N ALA A 205 -13.86 -11.08 -8.50
CA ALA A 205 -12.75 -10.68 -7.64
C ALA A 205 -12.58 -9.16 -7.80
N THR A 206 -13.00 -8.42 -6.79
CA THR A 206 -13.04 -6.97 -6.88
C THR A 206 -11.60 -6.52 -6.99
N GLY A 207 -11.25 -5.97 -8.15
CA GLY A 207 -10.07 -5.12 -8.29
C GLY A 207 -10.06 -4.04 -7.20
N PRO A 208 -8.92 -3.38 -6.97
CA PRO A 208 -8.70 -2.53 -5.80
C PRO A 208 -9.83 -1.51 -5.70
N VAL A 209 -10.70 -1.68 -4.71
CA VAL A 209 -11.80 -0.74 -4.45
C VAL A 209 -11.15 0.57 -4.03
N ALA A 210 -11.46 1.66 -4.76
CA ALA A 210 -10.99 3.01 -4.51
C ALA A 210 -11.05 3.34 -3.00
N ALA A 211 -9.88 3.59 -2.42
CA ALA A 211 -9.76 4.02 -1.04
C ALA A 211 -10.24 5.47 -0.95
N LEU A 212 -11.42 5.68 -0.35
CA LEU A 212 -11.86 7.00 0.11
C LEU A 212 -10.78 7.62 1.01
N PRO A 213 -10.67 8.97 1.09
CA PRO A 213 -9.69 9.63 1.93
C PRO A 213 -9.78 9.11 3.36
N ALA A 214 -8.66 8.63 3.90
CA ALA A 214 -8.60 8.16 5.27
C ALA A 214 -8.82 9.36 6.20
N LEU A 215 -9.96 9.39 6.88
CA LEU A 215 -10.18 10.25 8.03
C LEU A 215 -9.06 10.01 9.05
N PRO A 216 -8.55 11.04 9.75
CA PRO A 216 -7.45 10.89 10.69
C PRO A 216 -7.75 9.76 11.69
N SER A 217 -6.88 8.74 11.70
CA SER A 217 -7.08 7.57 12.54
C SER A 217 -6.70 7.92 13.99
N PRO A 218 -7.56 7.67 14.99
CA PRO A 218 -7.29 8.09 16.37
C PRO A 218 -6.09 7.33 16.96
N PRO A 219 -5.22 7.93 17.79
CA PRO A 219 -3.89 7.40 18.15
C PRO A 219 -3.84 5.92 18.55
N VAL A 220 -2.72 5.23 18.30
CA VAL A 220 -2.51 3.79 18.63
C VAL A 220 -2.75 3.48 20.11
N ARG A 221 -2.47 4.44 21.00
CA ARG A 221 -2.80 4.37 22.42
C ARG A 221 -4.30 4.19 22.66
N THR A 222 -5.16 4.84 21.87
CA THR A 222 -6.62 4.70 21.93
C THR A 222 -7.07 3.29 21.53
N LEU A 223 -6.40 2.64 20.59
CA LEU A 223 -6.69 1.24 20.22
C LEU A 223 -6.25 0.24 21.29
N ARG A 224 -5.05 0.38 21.86
CA ARG A 224 -4.58 -0.50 22.95
C ARG A 224 -5.49 -0.38 24.18
N LEU A 225 -5.92 0.83 24.50
CA LEU A 225 -6.89 1.08 25.56
C LEU A 225 -8.25 0.47 25.23
N LEU A 226 -8.74 0.60 23.98
CA LEU A 226 -9.98 -0.06 23.55
C LEU A 226 -9.91 -1.58 23.72
N TYR A 227 -8.82 -2.23 23.31
CA TYR A 227 -8.64 -3.67 23.46
C TYR A 227 -8.57 -4.10 24.93
N GLY A 228 -7.86 -3.34 25.76
CA GLY A 228 -7.80 -3.57 27.20
C GLY A 228 -9.16 -3.41 27.88
N PHE A 229 -9.92 -2.36 27.52
CA PHE A 229 -11.27 -2.15 28.04
C PHE A 229 -12.26 -3.21 27.55
N GLU A 230 -12.18 -3.62 26.29
CA GLU A 230 -13.00 -4.71 25.74
C GLU A 230 -12.75 -6.02 26.53
N PHE A 231 -11.48 -6.40 26.71
CA PHE A 231 -11.10 -7.58 27.49
C PHE A 231 -11.63 -7.50 28.92
N ALA A 232 -11.36 -6.40 29.62
CA ALA A 232 -11.71 -6.25 31.04
C ALA A 232 -13.23 -6.15 31.26
N PHE A 233 -13.95 -5.48 30.36
CA PHE A 233 -15.40 -5.39 30.41
C PHE A 233 -16.07 -6.74 30.17
N VAL A 234 -15.61 -7.50 29.17
CA VAL A 234 -16.13 -8.84 28.89
C VAL A 234 -15.79 -9.80 30.02
N PHE A 235 -14.57 -9.72 30.56
CA PHE A 235 -14.17 -10.49 31.74
C PHE A 235 -15.12 -10.24 32.92
N ALA A 236 -15.32 -8.97 33.30
CA ALA A 236 -16.15 -8.60 34.44
C ALA A 236 -17.62 -9.01 34.27
N THR A 237 -18.15 -8.96 33.06
CA THR A 237 -19.56 -9.32 32.80
C THR A 237 -19.78 -10.83 32.71
N ILE A 238 -18.85 -11.59 32.13
CA ILE A 238 -19.01 -13.04 31.90
C ILE A 238 -18.62 -13.89 33.12
N ILE A 239 -17.73 -13.42 34.00
CA ILE A 239 -17.21 -14.22 35.13
C ILE A 239 -18.29 -14.80 36.05
N SER A 240 -19.46 -14.15 36.13
CA SER A 240 -20.58 -14.65 36.93
C SER A 240 -21.42 -15.73 36.23
N PHE A 241 -21.34 -15.89 34.91
CA PHE A 241 -22.29 -16.68 34.12
C PHE A 241 -22.25 -18.18 34.44
N PRO A 242 -21.07 -18.85 34.53
CA PRO A 242 -21.02 -20.31 34.69
C PRO A 242 -21.61 -20.82 36.02
N TYR A 243 -21.67 -19.96 37.04
CA TYR A 243 -22.13 -20.32 38.40
C TYR A 243 -23.32 -19.50 38.87
N LEU A 244 -23.95 -18.71 37.99
CA LEU A 244 -25.06 -17.84 38.38
C LEU A 244 -26.27 -18.63 38.86
N ILE A 245 -26.62 -19.73 38.19
CA ILE A 245 -27.77 -20.56 38.58
C ILE A 245 -27.53 -21.20 39.95
N ALA A 246 -26.35 -21.79 40.16
CA ALA A 246 -25.95 -22.31 41.48
C ALA A 246 -25.98 -21.21 42.57
N LEU A 247 -25.59 -19.98 42.24
CA LEU A 247 -25.70 -18.85 43.16
C LEU A 247 -27.16 -18.46 43.44
N ILE A 248 -28.04 -18.50 42.44
CA ILE A 248 -29.48 -18.25 42.61
C ILE A 248 -30.09 -19.31 43.53
N GLU A 249 -29.80 -20.59 43.32
CA GLU A 249 -30.27 -21.68 44.18
C GLU A 249 -29.79 -21.52 45.62
N LEU A 250 -28.52 -21.15 45.80
CA LEU A 250 -27.92 -20.92 47.12
C LEU A 250 -28.58 -19.73 47.87
N ARG A 251 -29.00 -18.68 47.15
CA ARG A 251 -29.50 -17.43 47.74
C ARG A 251 -31.02 -17.33 47.79
N LEU A 252 -31.70 -18.03 46.88
CA LEU A 252 -33.15 -18.06 46.69
C LEU A 252 -33.59 -19.54 46.58
N PRO A 253 -33.53 -20.31 47.68
CA PRO A 253 -33.95 -21.71 47.67
C PRO A 253 -35.42 -21.84 47.25
N ASN A 254 -35.75 -22.93 46.54
CA ASN A 254 -37.07 -23.23 45.96
C ASN A 254 -37.46 -22.39 44.73
N THR A 255 -36.50 -21.73 44.09
CA THR A 255 -36.73 -21.04 42.80
C THR A 255 -36.76 -22.05 41.66
N SER A 256 -37.75 -22.01 40.77
CA SER A 256 -37.80 -22.91 39.62
C SER A 256 -36.72 -22.58 38.58
N GLY A 257 -36.28 -23.56 37.80
CA GLY A 257 -35.32 -23.37 36.70
C GLY A 257 -35.74 -22.31 35.69
N ALA A 258 -37.06 -22.12 35.49
CA ALA A 258 -37.62 -21.05 34.66
C ALA A 258 -37.36 -19.66 35.26
N VAL A 259 -37.54 -19.48 36.57
CA VAL A 259 -37.24 -18.20 37.25
C VAL A 259 -35.73 -17.94 37.25
N ALA A 260 -34.89 -18.96 37.44
CA ALA A 260 -33.44 -18.82 37.30
C ALA A 260 -33.04 -18.38 35.87
N GLY A 261 -33.66 -18.97 34.84
CA GLY A 261 -33.50 -18.57 33.44
C GLY A 261 -33.95 -17.14 33.15
N VAL A 262 -35.08 -16.70 33.72
CA VAL A 262 -35.54 -15.31 33.65
C VAL A 262 -34.56 -14.36 34.33
N LEU A 263 -34.09 -14.68 35.54
CA LEU A 263 -33.10 -13.87 36.26
C LEU A 263 -31.78 -13.79 35.47
N PHE A 264 -31.34 -14.87 34.82
CA PHE A 264 -30.21 -14.85 33.90
C PHE A 264 -30.46 -13.86 32.74
N ALA A 265 -31.66 -13.86 32.15
CA ALA A 265 -32.04 -13.02 31.01
C ALA A 265 -32.21 -11.52 31.32
N VAL A 266 -32.52 -11.11 32.57
CA VAL A 266 -32.84 -9.71 32.94
C VAL A 266 -31.81 -8.67 32.44
N PRO A 267 -30.48 -8.83 32.62
CA PRO A 267 -29.52 -7.84 32.12
C PRO A 267 -29.53 -7.69 30.60
N HIS A 268 -29.84 -8.77 29.88
CA HIS A 268 -29.91 -8.78 28.42
C HIS A 268 -31.24 -8.18 27.92
N LEU A 269 -32.33 -8.38 28.66
CA LEU A 269 -33.59 -7.68 28.40
C LEU A 269 -33.43 -6.16 28.59
N CYS A 270 -32.71 -5.72 29.64
CA CYS A 270 -32.35 -4.32 29.82
C CYS A 270 -31.62 -3.75 28.60
N PHE A 271 -30.67 -4.51 28.01
CA PHE A 271 -30.00 -4.12 26.77
C PHE A 271 -30.99 -3.93 25.62
N LEU A 272 -31.88 -4.90 25.37
CA LEU A 272 -32.84 -4.83 24.26
C LEU A 272 -33.78 -3.63 24.35
N VAL A 273 -34.17 -3.24 25.57
CA VAL A 273 -35.07 -2.11 25.83
C VAL A 273 -34.32 -0.77 25.79
N LEU A 274 -33.15 -0.70 26.44
CA LEU A 274 -32.47 0.57 26.72
C LEU A 274 -31.43 0.95 25.65
N ALA A 275 -30.87 0.01 24.89
CA ALA A 275 -29.74 0.26 24.00
C ALA A 275 -30.00 1.39 22.99
N GLY A 276 -31.20 1.45 22.40
CA GLY A 276 -31.55 2.52 21.45
C GLY A 276 -31.60 3.91 22.08
N GLY A 277 -32.10 4.03 23.31
CA GLY A 277 -32.15 5.29 24.06
C GLY A 277 -30.78 5.71 24.60
N VAL A 278 -30.01 4.73 25.11
CA VAL A 278 -28.64 4.92 25.60
C VAL A 278 -27.71 5.37 24.47
N HIS A 279 -27.78 4.72 23.30
CA HIS A 279 -27.01 5.11 22.11
C HIS A 279 -27.26 6.57 21.74
N LYS A 280 -28.53 7.01 21.74
CA LYS A 280 -28.88 8.41 21.42
C LYS A 280 -28.33 9.42 22.43
N ARG A 281 -28.33 9.09 23.72
CA ARG A 281 -27.97 10.05 24.79
C ARG A 281 -26.49 10.09 25.13
N ILE A 282 -25.77 8.97 24.96
CA ILE A 282 -24.41 8.79 25.49
C ILE A 282 -23.34 8.68 24.39
N SER A 283 -23.74 8.59 23.11
CA SER A 283 -22.80 8.57 21.97
C SER A 283 -21.86 9.78 21.91
N ALA A 284 -22.25 10.93 22.45
CA ALA A 284 -21.39 12.12 22.54
C ALA A 284 -20.30 12.02 23.62
N HIS A 285 -20.48 11.16 24.64
CA HIS A 285 -19.57 11.03 25.78
C HIS A 285 -19.27 9.56 26.12
N PRO A 286 -18.77 8.76 25.15
CA PRO A 286 -18.69 7.30 25.30
C PRO A 286 -17.70 6.85 26.39
N ARG A 287 -16.67 7.66 26.70
CA ARG A 287 -15.69 7.34 27.75
C ARG A 287 -16.29 7.47 29.16
N ALA A 288 -17.06 8.53 29.41
CA ALA A 288 -17.78 8.71 30.67
C ALA A 288 -18.88 7.65 30.84
N GLY A 289 -19.57 7.32 29.74
CA GLY A 289 -20.56 6.25 29.71
C GLY A 289 -19.97 4.87 30.02
N LEU A 290 -18.78 4.56 29.51
CA LEU A 290 -18.07 3.31 29.81
C LEU A 290 -17.69 3.20 31.31
N THR A 291 -17.17 4.29 31.90
CA THR A 291 -16.85 4.33 33.34
C THR A 291 -18.10 4.15 34.19
N ALA A 292 -19.19 4.86 33.88
CA ALA A 292 -20.47 4.70 34.57
C ALA A 292 -21.00 3.27 34.42
N GLY A 293 -20.89 2.70 33.22
CA GLY A 293 -21.27 1.31 32.93
C GLY A 293 -20.53 0.30 33.80
N LEU A 294 -19.20 0.42 33.89
CA LEU A 294 -18.37 -0.43 34.77
C LEU A 294 -18.73 -0.25 36.25
N GLY A 295 -19.07 0.97 36.69
CA GLY A 295 -19.57 1.22 38.04
C GLY A 295 -20.89 0.49 38.35
N PHE A 296 -21.85 0.54 37.43
CA PHE A 296 -23.10 -0.23 37.56
C PHE A 296 -22.89 -1.75 37.48
N VAL A 297 -21.94 -2.23 36.65
CA VAL A 297 -21.54 -3.64 36.62
C VAL A 297 -20.97 -4.06 37.97
N ALA A 298 -20.05 -3.27 38.54
CA ALA A 298 -19.48 -3.53 39.87
C ALA A 298 -20.57 -3.57 40.95
N LEU A 299 -21.47 -2.59 40.97
CA LEU A 299 -22.57 -2.53 41.94
C LEU A 299 -23.53 -3.72 41.80
N GLY A 300 -23.91 -4.06 40.56
CA GLY A 300 -24.77 -5.20 40.28
C GLY A 300 -24.13 -6.52 40.71
N LEU A 301 -22.85 -6.75 40.40
CA LEU A 301 -22.12 -7.92 40.85
C LEU A 301 -22.03 -7.95 42.38
N ALA A 302 -21.55 -6.88 43.04
CA ALA A 302 -21.45 -6.80 44.49
C ALA A 302 -22.79 -7.13 45.19
N ALA A 303 -23.91 -6.65 44.64
CA ALA A 303 -25.24 -6.91 45.17
C ALA A 303 -25.60 -8.41 45.16
N HIS A 304 -25.20 -9.18 44.12
CA HIS A 304 -25.44 -10.64 44.09
C HIS A 304 -24.71 -11.39 45.21
N ALA A 305 -23.64 -10.83 45.78
CA ALA A 305 -22.93 -11.45 46.91
C ALA A 305 -23.68 -11.32 48.25
N VAL A 306 -24.62 -10.38 48.37
CA VAL A 306 -25.28 -10.04 49.66
C VAL A 306 -26.80 -10.24 49.65
N VAL A 307 -27.44 -10.10 48.50
CA VAL A 307 -28.90 -10.17 48.38
C VAL A 307 -29.42 -11.61 48.60
N ARG A 308 -30.54 -11.72 49.33
CA ARG A 308 -31.21 -12.99 49.67
C ARG A 308 -32.73 -13.00 49.42
N SER A 309 -33.25 -12.04 48.65
CA SER A 309 -34.67 -12.00 48.30
C SER A 309 -34.87 -11.69 46.83
N LEU A 310 -35.92 -12.28 46.25
CA LEU A 310 -36.18 -12.20 44.82
C LEU A 310 -36.31 -10.76 44.28
N PRO A 311 -37.04 -9.82 44.92
CA PRO A 311 -37.16 -8.44 44.42
C PRO A 311 -35.80 -7.73 44.38
N TRP A 312 -35.00 -7.86 45.43
CA TRP A 312 -33.67 -7.25 45.48
C TRP A 312 -32.69 -7.93 44.53
N PHE A 313 -32.89 -9.22 44.21
CA PHE A 313 -32.05 -9.93 43.24
C PHE A 313 -32.37 -9.45 41.82
N VAL A 314 -33.66 -9.23 41.52
CA VAL A 314 -34.09 -8.57 40.28
C VAL A 314 -33.47 -7.17 40.17
N VAL A 315 -33.47 -6.37 41.25
CA VAL A 315 -32.80 -5.05 41.27
C VAL A 315 -31.30 -5.19 40.96
N ALA A 316 -30.60 -6.16 41.57
CA ALA A 316 -29.18 -6.42 41.29
C ALA A 316 -28.95 -6.78 39.80
N ARG A 317 -29.84 -7.58 39.20
CA ARG A 317 -29.80 -7.92 37.76
C ARG A 317 -30.10 -6.72 36.87
N VAL A 318 -31.04 -5.85 37.25
CA VAL A 318 -31.35 -4.60 36.51
C VAL A 318 -30.17 -3.64 36.56
N LEU A 319 -29.52 -3.48 37.72
CA LEU A 319 -28.30 -2.66 37.86
C LEU A 319 -27.17 -3.18 36.96
N LEU A 320 -26.94 -4.50 36.98
CA LEU A 320 -26.01 -5.15 36.07
C LEU A 320 -26.41 -4.94 34.59
N GLY A 321 -27.71 -4.98 34.28
CA GLY A 321 -28.26 -4.72 32.95
C GLY A 321 -28.04 -3.30 32.44
N ILE A 322 -28.22 -2.30 33.30
CA ILE A 322 -27.93 -0.90 33.01
C ILE A 322 -26.43 -0.76 32.72
N GLY A 323 -25.57 -1.33 33.56
CA GLY A 323 -24.12 -1.30 33.37
C GLY A 323 -23.67 -2.00 32.09
N LEU A 324 -24.22 -3.17 31.80
CA LEU A 324 -23.97 -3.93 30.58
C LEU A 324 -24.39 -3.14 29.33
N THR A 325 -25.55 -2.47 29.38
CA THR A 325 -26.06 -1.66 28.28
C THR A 325 -25.15 -0.46 28.00
N LEU A 326 -24.82 0.29 29.05
CA LEU A 326 -23.92 1.44 28.95
C LEU A 326 -22.56 1.04 28.36
N GLY A 327 -21.95 -0.01 28.90
CA GLY A 327 -20.63 -0.46 28.45
C GLY A 327 -20.60 -0.98 27.02
N LEU A 328 -21.52 -1.88 26.62
CA LEU A 328 -21.55 -2.43 25.25
C LEU A 328 -21.84 -1.37 24.18
N VAL A 329 -22.75 -0.42 24.47
CA VAL A 329 -23.03 0.69 23.55
C VAL A 329 -21.81 1.60 23.45
N CYS A 330 -21.17 1.96 24.58
CA CYS A 330 -19.99 2.81 24.57
C CYS A 330 -18.80 2.14 23.87
N LEU A 331 -18.56 0.84 24.07
CA LEU A 331 -17.54 0.07 23.36
C LEU A 331 -17.84 -0.01 21.85
N SER A 332 -19.10 -0.17 21.46
CA SER A 332 -19.51 -0.13 20.04
C SER A 332 -19.25 1.23 19.40
N VAL A 333 -19.51 2.33 20.12
CA VAL A 333 -19.21 3.71 19.67
C VAL A 333 -17.70 3.93 19.59
N LEU A 334 -16.94 3.56 20.62
CA LEU A 334 -15.48 3.68 20.64
C LEU A 334 -14.81 2.83 19.55
N ALA A 335 -15.33 1.63 19.27
CA ALA A 335 -14.86 0.76 18.20
C ALA A 335 -15.19 1.33 16.81
N ALA A 336 -16.39 1.89 16.61
CA ALA A 336 -16.74 2.58 15.37
C ALA A 336 -15.89 3.84 15.14
N ASP A 337 -15.58 4.59 16.20
CA ASP A 337 -14.70 5.76 16.15
C ASP A 337 -13.26 5.36 15.87
N ALA A 338 -12.77 4.30 16.51
CA ALA A 338 -11.45 3.78 16.27
C ALA A 338 -11.31 3.10 14.88
N ALA A 339 -12.41 2.69 14.24
CA ALA A 339 -12.41 2.19 12.87
C ALA A 339 -12.34 3.28 11.79
N ARG A 340 -12.51 4.56 12.14
CA ARG A 340 -12.39 5.69 11.18
C ARG A 340 -10.97 5.73 10.60
N GLY A 341 -10.87 5.70 9.27
CA GLY A 341 -9.59 5.75 8.56
C GLY A 341 -8.76 4.46 8.63
N ARG A 342 -9.35 3.32 9.03
CA ARG A 342 -8.64 2.03 9.15
C ARG A 342 -9.29 0.94 8.32
N ALA A 343 -8.50 -0.01 7.84
CA ALA A 343 -9.00 -1.26 7.25
C ALA A 343 -9.83 -2.04 8.30
N PRO A 344 -11.17 -2.13 8.16
CA PRO A 344 -12.03 -2.52 9.28
C PRO A 344 -11.89 -3.99 9.68
N GLY A 345 -11.62 -4.88 8.72
CA GLY A 345 -11.64 -6.32 8.94
C GLY A 345 -10.63 -6.82 9.99
N ARG A 346 -9.40 -6.30 9.97
CA ARG A 346 -8.34 -6.74 10.90
C ARG A 346 -8.54 -6.17 12.31
N MET A 347 -9.00 -4.91 12.43
CA MET A 347 -9.28 -4.28 13.72
C MET A 347 -10.41 -5.01 14.45
N PHE A 348 -11.56 -5.23 13.79
CA PHE A 348 -12.67 -5.94 14.42
C PHE A 348 -12.32 -7.40 14.72
N GLY A 349 -11.48 -8.04 13.92
CA GLY A 349 -10.92 -9.35 14.24
C GLY A 349 -10.08 -9.35 15.54
N THR A 350 -9.30 -8.30 15.78
CA THR A 350 -8.54 -8.12 17.03
C THR A 350 -9.43 -7.77 18.22
N VAL A 351 -10.42 -6.89 18.06
CA VAL A 351 -11.42 -6.59 19.10
C VAL A 351 -12.13 -7.88 19.53
N GLU A 352 -12.58 -8.68 18.57
CA GLU A 352 -13.22 -9.98 18.82
C GLU A 352 -12.27 -10.96 19.53
N PHE A 353 -10.98 -10.97 19.18
CA PHE A 353 -9.97 -11.79 19.85
C PHE A 353 -9.82 -11.41 21.33
N PHE A 354 -9.69 -10.12 21.65
CA PHE A 354 -9.59 -9.66 23.04
C PHE A 354 -10.89 -9.89 23.82
N SER A 355 -12.05 -9.71 23.17
CA SER A 355 -13.37 -10.01 23.73
C SER A 355 -13.46 -11.49 24.13
N LYS A 356 -13.12 -12.41 23.21
CA LYS A 356 -13.07 -13.86 23.50
C LYS A 356 -12.02 -14.22 24.55
N GLY A 357 -10.85 -13.57 24.52
CA GLY A 357 -9.81 -13.74 25.53
C GLY A 357 -10.32 -13.40 26.93
N GLY A 358 -11.07 -12.30 27.07
CA GLY A 358 -11.70 -11.90 28.34
C GLY A 358 -12.73 -12.93 28.81
N ALA A 359 -13.53 -13.48 27.91
CA ALA A 359 -14.51 -14.53 28.23
C ALA A 359 -13.84 -15.83 28.70
N VAL A 360 -12.77 -16.26 28.02
CA VAL A 360 -11.99 -17.45 28.38
C VAL A 360 -11.34 -17.29 29.75
N ALA A 361 -10.69 -16.15 29.99
CA ALA A 361 -10.09 -15.83 31.28
C ALA A 361 -11.16 -15.80 32.39
N ALA A 362 -12.33 -15.23 32.12
CA ALA A 362 -13.43 -15.19 33.07
C ALA A 362 -13.92 -16.59 33.48
N GLY A 363 -14.14 -17.50 32.52
CA GLY A 363 -14.56 -18.87 32.84
C GLY A 363 -13.50 -19.67 33.60
N ALA A 364 -12.23 -19.55 33.21
CA ALA A 364 -11.12 -20.21 33.90
C ALA A 364 -10.95 -19.70 35.34
N VAL A 365 -10.97 -18.37 35.53
CA VAL A 365 -10.90 -17.76 36.88
C VAL A 365 -12.13 -18.10 37.70
N ALA A 366 -13.33 -18.11 37.11
CA ALA A 366 -14.56 -18.51 37.79
C ALA A 366 -14.49 -19.96 38.27
N ALA A 367 -13.96 -20.89 37.47
CA ALA A 367 -13.79 -22.29 37.85
C ALA A 367 -12.88 -22.43 39.08
N VAL A 368 -11.70 -21.81 39.03
CA VAL A 368 -10.73 -21.83 40.14
C VAL A 368 -11.33 -21.18 41.39
N ALA A 369 -11.89 -19.99 41.26
CA ALA A 369 -12.45 -19.24 42.38
C ALA A 369 -13.64 -19.96 43.03
N ASN A 370 -14.54 -20.54 42.23
CA ASN A 370 -15.64 -21.34 42.73
C ASN A 370 -15.15 -22.59 43.45
N SER A 371 -14.15 -23.28 42.90
CA SER A 371 -13.61 -24.50 43.54
C SER A 371 -12.96 -24.23 44.90
N ALA A 372 -12.34 -23.06 45.07
CA ALA A 372 -11.65 -22.69 46.30
C ALA A 372 -12.56 -21.99 47.33
N PHE A 373 -13.53 -21.19 46.89
CA PHE A 373 -14.26 -20.24 47.75
C PHE A 373 -15.79 -20.22 47.51
N GLY A 374 -16.32 -21.09 46.64
CA GLY A 374 -17.75 -21.23 46.35
C GLY A 374 -18.33 -20.22 45.36
N ALA A 375 -19.63 -20.38 45.05
CA ALA A 375 -20.31 -19.70 43.94
C ALA A 375 -20.40 -18.16 44.05
N ALA A 376 -20.15 -17.60 45.24
CA ALA A 376 -20.10 -16.15 45.42
C ALA A 376 -18.74 -15.53 45.01
N ALA A 377 -17.66 -16.32 44.97
CA ALA A 377 -16.32 -15.81 44.71
C ALA A 377 -16.11 -15.25 43.29
N PRO A 378 -16.63 -15.88 42.21
CA PRO A 378 -16.54 -15.30 40.86
C PRO A 378 -17.17 -13.91 40.76
N VAL A 379 -18.26 -13.67 41.51
CA VAL A 379 -18.96 -12.38 41.55
C VAL A 379 -18.14 -11.30 42.27
N LEU A 380 -17.45 -11.64 43.35
CA LEU A 380 -16.56 -10.72 44.07
C LEU A 380 -15.32 -10.36 43.22
N ILE A 381 -14.73 -11.33 42.52
CA ILE A 381 -13.61 -11.08 41.60
C ILE A 381 -14.06 -10.20 40.44
N GLY A 382 -15.24 -10.46 39.86
CA GLY A 382 -15.84 -9.61 38.83
C GLY A 382 -16.08 -8.18 39.32
N THR A 383 -16.50 -8.00 40.57
CA THR A 383 -16.66 -6.70 41.21
C THR A 383 -15.33 -5.95 41.29
N ALA A 384 -14.27 -6.61 41.78
CA ALA A 384 -12.94 -6.01 41.87
C ALA A 384 -12.40 -5.64 40.49
N ALA A 385 -12.53 -6.53 39.50
CA ALA A 385 -12.12 -6.27 38.13
C ALA A 385 -12.86 -5.08 37.51
N ALA A 386 -14.18 -4.98 37.72
CA ALA A 386 -14.98 -3.86 37.24
C ALA A 386 -14.56 -2.52 37.91
N LEU A 387 -14.32 -2.52 39.22
CA LEU A 387 -13.87 -1.32 39.96
C LEU A 387 -12.49 -0.86 39.51
N VAL A 388 -11.52 -1.77 39.42
CA VAL A 388 -10.16 -1.44 38.94
C VAL A 388 -10.24 -0.85 37.54
N THR A 389 -11.03 -1.46 36.66
CA THR A 389 -11.20 -0.97 35.28
C THR A 389 -11.88 0.40 35.23
N ALA A 390 -12.88 0.66 36.08
CA ALA A 390 -13.54 1.96 36.18
C ALA A 390 -12.59 3.07 36.68
N VAL A 391 -11.75 2.76 37.67
CA VAL A 391 -10.72 3.69 38.17
C VAL A 391 -9.68 3.97 37.09
N SER A 392 -9.16 2.93 36.42
CA SER A 392 -8.23 3.09 35.31
C SER A 392 -8.83 3.92 34.17
N ALA A 393 -10.09 3.69 33.81
CA ALA A 393 -10.80 4.50 32.82
C ALA A 393 -10.86 5.97 33.25
N THR A 394 -11.19 6.25 34.50
CA THR A 394 -11.28 7.63 35.03
C THR A 394 -9.93 8.35 35.05
N LEU A 395 -8.86 7.66 35.46
CA LEU A 395 -7.50 8.22 35.51
C LEU A 395 -6.92 8.53 34.13
N LEU A 396 -7.30 7.76 33.11
CA LEU A 396 -6.89 7.95 31.73
C LEU A 396 -7.71 9.00 30.96
N ILE A 397 -8.83 9.46 31.52
CA ILE A 397 -9.73 10.47 30.92
C ILE A 397 -9.39 11.90 31.39
N ARG A 398 -8.61 12.10 32.46
CA ARG A 398 -8.26 13.46 32.93
C ARG A 398 -7.36 14.21 31.92
N PRO A 399 -7.69 15.45 31.55
CA PRO A 399 -6.79 16.28 30.75
C PRO A 399 -5.52 16.55 31.57
N ARG A 400 -4.35 16.18 31.03
CA ARG A 400 -3.07 16.62 31.59
C ARG A 400 -2.95 18.11 31.27
N THR A 401 -2.99 18.92 32.32
CA THR A 401 -2.50 20.31 32.31
C THR A 401 -1.05 20.28 31.82
N THR A 402 -0.84 20.80 30.63
CA THR A 402 0.47 21.00 30.01
C THR A 402 1.26 22.00 30.84
N SER A 403 2.21 21.51 31.61
CA SER A 403 3.30 22.34 32.15
C SER A 403 4.31 22.53 31.01
N GLU A 404 4.48 23.79 30.61
CA GLU A 404 5.47 24.23 29.64
C GLU A 404 6.87 23.84 30.11
N ARG A 405 7.53 22.99 29.33
CA ARG A 405 8.97 23.11 29.13
C ARG A 405 9.18 23.57 27.71
N HIS A 406 9.48 24.85 27.57
CA HIS A 406 10.13 25.42 26.40
C HIS A 406 11.39 24.59 26.10
N MET A 407 11.29 23.68 25.15
CA MET A 407 12.41 23.33 24.28
C MET A 407 12.15 24.06 22.97
N SER A 408 13.08 24.95 22.65
CA SER A 408 13.14 25.81 21.47
C SER A 408 12.50 25.18 20.23
N VAL A 409 11.48 25.88 19.74
CA VAL A 409 10.97 25.78 18.38
C VAL A 409 12.16 25.87 17.43
N VAL A 410 12.44 24.79 16.71
CA VAL A 410 13.30 24.85 15.52
C VAL A 410 12.61 25.80 14.56
N GLN A 411 13.27 26.92 14.25
CA GLN A 411 12.90 27.82 13.17
C GLN A 411 12.59 26.98 11.93
N PHE A 412 11.42 27.20 11.33
CA PHE A 412 11.15 26.72 9.97
C PHE A 412 12.29 27.23 9.09
N LEU A 413 13.13 26.30 8.62
CA LEU A 413 14.20 26.59 7.65
C LEU A 413 13.58 27.20 6.39
N PRO A 414 14.33 28.04 5.65
CA PRO A 414 13.83 28.57 4.38
C PRO A 414 13.38 27.42 3.46
N PRO A 415 12.28 27.62 2.70
CA PRO A 415 11.67 26.57 1.89
C PRO A 415 12.64 26.03 0.81
N THR A 416 13.56 26.87 0.35
CA THR A 416 14.63 26.54 -0.60
C THR A 416 15.96 26.32 0.13
N ALA A 417 16.57 25.15 -0.05
CA ALA A 417 17.91 24.89 0.48
C ALA A 417 18.96 25.61 -0.39
N THR A 418 19.52 26.71 0.12
CA THR A 418 20.57 27.47 -0.57
C THR A 418 21.95 26.82 -0.46
N THR A 419 22.13 25.87 0.46
CA THR A 419 23.38 25.14 0.65
C THR A 419 23.22 23.68 0.26
N LEU A 420 24.19 23.16 -0.53
CA LEU A 420 24.24 21.74 -0.87
C LEU A 420 24.38 20.87 0.39
N PRO A 421 23.69 19.72 0.45
CA PRO A 421 23.77 18.80 1.58
C PRO A 421 25.11 18.05 1.59
N SER A 422 25.47 17.46 2.73
CA SER A 422 26.58 16.50 2.78
C SER A 422 26.20 15.18 2.07
N GLY A 423 27.19 14.44 1.57
CA GLY A 423 26.96 13.11 1.00
C GLY A 423 26.26 12.15 1.98
N ASN A 424 26.55 12.27 3.29
CA ASN A 424 25.88 11.53 4.35
C ASN A 424 24.37 11.78 4.37
N HIS A 425 23.95 13.06 4.33
CA HIS A 425 22.54 13.43 4.35
C HIS A 425 21.83 12.97 3.07
N VAL A 426 22.45 13.16 1.89
CA VAL A 426 21.84 12.73 0.61
C VAL A 426 21.51 11.25 0.63
N VAL A 427 22.48 10.41 1.02
CA VAL A 427 22.29 8.95 1.02
C VAL A 427 21.25 8.53 2.05
N ALA A 428 21.32 9.08 3.26
CA ALA A 428 20.34 8.81 4.30
C ALA A 428 18.91 9.20 3.86
N HIS A 429 18.74 10.40 3.30
CA HIS A 429 17.45 10.90 2.83
C HIS A 429 16.90 10.11 1.65
N THR A 430 17.77 9.70 0.71
CA THR A 430 17.40 8.83 -0.42
C THR A 430 16.91 7.47 0.06
N LEU A 431 17.61 6.87 1.03
CA LEU A 431 17.20 5.61 1.63
C LEU A 431 15.88 5.76 2.41
N LEU A 432 15.69 6.84 3.17
CA LEU A 432 14.45 7.15 3.86
C LEU A 432 13.27 7.35 2.90
N ASN A 433 13.49 8.01 1.76
CA ASN A 433 12.48 8.16 0.71
C ASN A 433 12.02 6.80 0.18
N CYS A 434 12.97 5.88 -0.08
CA CYS A 434 12.66 4.51 -0.50
C CYS A 434 11.89 3.75 0.58
N LEU A 435 12.36 3.81 1.82
CA LEU A 435 11.75 3.15 2.96
C LEU A 435 10.32 3.66 3.20
N LEU A 436 10.11 4.97 3.20
CA LEU A 436 8.81 5.61 3.36
C LEU A 436 7.86 5.20 2.23
N ARG A 437 8.31 5.26 0.97
CA ARG A 437 7.48 4.96 -0.20
C ARG A 437 7.09 3.49 -0.28
N GLU A 438 8.03 2.59 -0.03
CA GLU A 438 7.89 1.17 -0.41
C GLU A 438 7.56 0.25 0.76
N VAL A 439 7.87 0.66 2.00
CA VAL A 439 7.71 -0.17 3.20
C VAL A 439 6.87 0.54 4.25
N SER A 440 7.40 1.59 4.86
CA SER A 440 6.80 2.21 6.04
C SER A 440 5.48 2.91 5.74
N GLY A 441 5.35 3.60 4.60
CA GLY A 441 4.09 4.23 4.17
C GLY A 441 3.00 3.20 3.90
N PRO A 442 3.21 2.23 2.98
CA PRO A 442 2.24 1.17 2.69
C PRO A 442 1.87 0.31 3.91
N GLU A 443 2.80 0.09 4.86
CA GLU A 443 2.55 -0.67 6.09
C GLU A 443 2.02 0.20 7.26
N HIS A 444 1.74 1.48 6.99
CA HIS A 444 1.26 2.45 7.98
C HIS A 444 2.15 2.54 9.24
N GLN A 445 3.47 2.51 9.02
CA GLN A 445 4.52 2.65 10.02
C GLN A 445 5.20 4.02 9.96
N SER A 446 4.57 5.04 9.37
CA SER A 446 5.05 6.42 9.37
C SER A 446 4.05 7.37 10.03
N ALA A 447 4.56 8.46 10.63
CA ALA A 447 3.75 9.55 11.15
C ALA A 447 4.53 10.86 11.07
N VAL A 448 3.83 11.98 10.89
CA VAL A 448 4.42 13.32 11.00
C VAL A 448 3.95 13.94 12.31
N ASP A 449 4.89 14.39 13.14
CA ASP A 449 4.61 15.02 14.44
C ASP A 449 5.64 16.11 14.75
N GLY A 450 5.17 17.30 15.14
CA GLY A 450 6.05 18.41 15.56
C GLY A 450 7.15 18.82 14.57
N GLY A 451 6.93 18.68 13.26
CA GLY A 451 7.96 18.96 12.24
C GLY A 451 8.94 17.80 11.97
N TRP A 452 8.69 16.61 12.54
CA TRP A 452 9.48 15.41 12.34
C TRP A 452 8.68 14.34 11.62
N LEU A 453 9.34 13.58 10.74
CA LEU A 453 8.84 12.31 10.25
C LEU A 453 9.34 11.21 11.18
N LEU A 454 8.42 10.46 11.78
CA LEU A 454 8.67 9.25 12.53
C LEU A 454 8.45 8.03 11.64
N LEU A 455 9.40 7.09 11.64
CA LEU A 455 9.33 5.84 10.88
C LEU A 455 9.61 4.66 11.80
N ARG A 456 8.68 3.73 11.89
CA ARG A 456 8.84 2.52 12.68
C ARG A 456 9.30 1.36 11.79
N LEU A 457 10.36 0.68 12.22
CA LEU A 457 10.85 -0.58 11.69
C LEU A 457 10.44 -1.69 12.68
N PRO A 458 9.20 -2.23 12.56
CA PRO A 458 8.62 -3.06 13.61
C PRO A 458 9.31 -4.41 13.78
N ARG A 459 9.98 -4.94 12.75
CA ARG A 459 10.66 -6.24 12.81
C ARG A 459 12.07 -6.07 13.37
N ALA A 460 12.76 -4.99 12.98
CA ALA A 460 14.04 -4.61 13.56
C ALA A 460 13.92 -4.04 14.99
N GLY A 461 12.71 -3.64 15.41
CA GLY A 461 12.44 -3.10 16.74
C GLY A 461 12.91 -1.65 16.93
N VAL A 462 13.02 -0.87 15.84
CA VAL A 462 13.61 0.48 15.85
C VAL A 462 12.56 1.52 15.45
N VAL A 463 12.62 2.70 16.06
CA VAL A 463 11.89 3.88 15.62
C VAL A 463 12.91 4.92 15.19
N LEU A 464 12.76 5.42 13.97
CA LEU A 464 13.59 6.46 13.38
C LEU A 464 12.84 7.80 13.40
N ARG A 465 13.58 8.90 13.45
CA ARG A 465 13.05 10.23 13.16
C ARG A 465 13.99 11.06 12.27
N VAL A 466 13.42 11.92 11.46
CA VAL A 466 14.15 12.94 10.67
C VAL A 466 13.35 14.23 10.63
N ALA A 467 14.01 15.38 10.65
CA ALA A 467 13.33 16.67 10.57
C ALA A 467 12.81 16.90 9.14
N LEU A 468 11.64 17.53 9.04
CA LEU A 468 11.00 17.86 7.78
C LEU A 468 11.28 19.33 7.42
N ARG A 469 11.83 19.56 6.23
CA ARG A 469 11.84 20.88 5.59
C ARG A 469 10.44 21.22 5.08
N ARG A 470 9.76 20.22 4.49
CA ARG A 470 8.41 20.38 3.93
C ARG A 470 7.69 19.03 3.85
N THR A 471 6.39 19.04 4.14
CA THR A 471 5.50 17.91 3.85
C THR A 471 5.00 17.95 2.41
N ALA A 472 4.53 16.83 1.89
CA ALA A 472 4.01 16.75 0.52
C ALA A 472 2.75 15.88 0.50
N LEU A 473 1.75 16.26 -0.30
CA LEU A 473 0.47 15.56 -0.39
C LEU A 473 0.61 14.11 -0.87
N ILE A 474 1.54 13.86 -1.79
CA ILE A 474 1.82 12.52 -2.32
C ILE A 474 2.69 11.65 -1.38
N GLY A 475 3.17 12.22 -0.26
CA GLY A 475 4.06 11.54 0.68
C GLY A 475 5.56 11.63 0.35
N ALA A 476 5.93 12.33 -0.73
CA ALA A 476 7.31 12.62 -1.12
C ALA A 476 7.87 13.83 -0.36
N HIS A 477 8.07 13.68 0.96
CA HIS A 477 8.50 14.77 1.84
C HIS A 477 9.93 15.29 1.54
N ARG A 478 10.24 16.51 2.01
CA ARG A 478 11.60 17.08 2.02
C ARG A 478 12.18 16.96 3.42
N PHE A 479 13.37 16.37 3.53
CA PHE A 479 14.06 16.16 4.80
C PHE A 479 15.15 17.21 5.03
N THR A 480 15.57 17.37 6.27
CA THR A 480 16.69 18.22 6.66
C THR A 480 17.42 17.64 7.86
N GLY A 481 18.74 17.85 7.91
CA GLY A 481 19.59 17.37 8.99
C GLY A 481 19.75 15.83 9.05
N PRO A 482 20.31 15.33 10.15
CA PRO A 482 20.60 13.91 10.33
C PRO A 482 19.37 13.09 10.71
N VAL A 483 19.50 11.77 10.67
CA VAL A 483 18.47 10.80 11.06
C VAL A 483 18.80 10.29 12.45
N TYR A 484 17.80 10.09 13.29
CA TYR A 484 17.99 9.59 14.65
C TYR A 484 17.23 8.29 14.88
N ALA A 485 17.72 7.43 15.77
CA ALA A 485 17.01 6.27 16.30
C ALA A 485 16.60 6.47 17.78
N GLU A 486 15.46 5.91 18.16
CA GLU A 486 14.97 5.92 19.54
C GLU A 486 15.85 5.03 20.44
N SER A 487 16.32 5.59 21.56
CA SER A 487 17.19 4.93 22.54
C SER A 487 16.67 5.18 23.96
N GLY A 488 15.75 4.32 24.40
CA GLY A 488 15.08 4.49 25.69
C GLY A 488 14.17 5.72 25.73
N ALA A 489 14.59 6.78 26.43
CA ALA A 489 13.90 8.07 26.47
C ALA A 489 14.55 9.14 25.58
N ASP A 490 15.73 8.86 25.03
CA ASP A 490 16.54 9.76 24.23
C ASP A 490 16.59 9.32 22.76
N TRP A 491 17.34 10.06 21.95
CA TRP A 491 17.47 9.84 20.51
C TRP A 491 18.94 9.94 20.11
N ASP A 492 19.45 8.87 19.51
CA ASP A 492 20.84 8.79 19.05
C ASP A 492 20.91 9.13 17.57
N GLU A 493 21.87 9.98 17.19
CA GLU A 493 22.13 10.30 15.79
C GLU A 493 22.72 9.09 15.07
N LEU A 494 22.18 8.77 13.89
CA LEU A 494 22.66 7.68 13.05
C LEU A 494 23.56 8.21 11.94
N THR A 495 24.65 7.49 11.72
CA THR A 495 25.35 7.51 10.44
C THR A 495 24.49 6.88 9.34
N TRP A 496 24.82 7.17 8.07
CA TRP A 496 24.12 6.56 6.95
C TRP A 496 24.31 5.02 6.92
N HIS A 497 25.46 4.52 7.41
CA HIS A 497 25.75 3.10 7.53
C HIS A 497 24.83 2.42 8.54
N GLU A 498 24.70 2.97 9.76
CA GLU A 498 23.81 2.40 10.79
C GLU A 498 22.34 2.42 10.34
N LEU A 499 21.93 3.48 9.64
CA LEU A 499 20.61 3.53 9.02
C LEU A 499 20.43 2.42 7.98
N ALA A 500 21.41 2.21 7.09
CA ALA A 500 21.37 1.15 6.09
C ALA A 500 21.30 -0.24 6.72
N ASP A 501 22.01 -0.49 7.82
CA ASP A 501 21.94 -1.73 8.59
C ASP A 501 20.55 -1.96 9.20
N HIS A 502 19.96 -0.92 9.80
CA HIS A 502 18.60 -1.01 10.34
C HIS A 502 17.56 -1.31 9.25
N VAL A 503 17.67 -0.65 8.10
CA VAL A 503 16.80 -0.91 6.95
C VAL A 503 17.02 -2.31 6.39
N GLY A 504 18.27 -2.73 6.21
CA GLY A 504 18.61 -4.06 5.74
C GLY A 504 18.06 -5.16 6.66
N ARG A 505 18.18 -4.99 7.98
CA ARG A 505 17.62 -5.93 8.97
C ARG A 505 16.10 -5.98 8.93
N GLU A 506 15.42 -4.84 8.78
CA GLU A 506 13.97 -4.81 8.60
C GLU A 506 13.56 -5.56 7.32
N LEU A 507 14.26 -5.33 6.21
CA LEU A 507 13.98 -5.97 4.94
C LEU A 507 14.24 -7.48 5.00
N ALA A 508 15.33 -7.92 5.62
CA ALA A 508 15.65 -9.34 5.82
C ALA A 508 14.56 -10.05 6.61
N LEU A 509 14.15 -9.50 7.75
CA LEU A 509 13.08 -10.05 8.57
C LEU A 509 11.70 -9.96 7.89
N ARG A 510 11.51 -9.00 6.99
CA ARG A 510 10.28 -8.82 6.22
C ARG A 510 10.13 -9.82 5.09
N SER A 511 11.20 -10.07 4.33
CA SER A 511 11.15 -10.91 3.14
C SER A 511 11.62 -12.35 3.38
N GLY A 512 12.37 -12.60 4.46
CA GLY A 512 13.07 -13.88 4.67
C GLY A 512 14.23 -14.09 3.69
N ILE A 513 14.77 -13.01 3.13
CA ILE A 513 15.86 -13.01 2.13
C ILE A 513 16.98 -12.14 2.66
N GLU A 514 18.20 -12.66 2.68
CA GLU A 514 19.41 -11.89 2.96
C GLU A 514 19.98 -11.29 1.67
N ASN A 515 20.57 -10.09 1.76
CA ASN A 515 21.23 -9.44 0.63
C ASN A 515 22.58 -8.82 1.04
N ASP A 516 23.64 -9.59 0.89
CA ASP A 516 25.02 -9.20 1.22
C ASP A 516 25.58 -8.05 0.35
N GLU A 517 25.05 -7.85 -0.86
CA GLU A 517 25.47 -6.75 -1.74
C GLU A 517 24.83 -5.39 -1.38
N PHE A 518 23.80 -5.34 -0.53
CA PHE A 518 23.00 -4.13 -0.31
C PHE A 518 23.82 -2.98 0.29
N LEU A 519 24.58 -3.26 1.35
CA LEU A 519 25.37 -2.25 2.04
C LEU A 519 26.50 -1.73 1.15
N THR A 520 27.23 -2.63 0.48
CA THR A 520 28.31 -2.29 -0.47
C THR A 520 27.80 -1.41 -1.62
N GLN A 521 26.58 -1.63 -2.10
CA GLN A 521 25.97 -0.79 -3.12
C GLN A 521 25.67 0.62 -2.59
N ILE A 522 25.13 0.74 -1.38
CA ILE A 522 24.88 2.04 -0.75
C ILE A 522 26.19 2.79 -0.52
N GLU A 523 27.23 2.10 -0.06
CA GLU A 523 28.59 2.63 0.08
C GLU A 523 29.16 3.14 -1.24
N SER A 524 29.06 2.33 -2.30
CA SER A 524 29.42 2.74 -3.66
C SER A 524 28.72 4.02 -4.09
N SER A 525 27.41 4.12 -3.81
CA SER A 525 26.62 5.31 -4.10
C SER A 525 27.03 6.52 -3.24
N HIS A 526 27.35 6.32 -1.97
CA HIS A 526 27.76 7.38 -1.04
C HIS A 526 29.06 8.04 -1.49
N GLU A 527 30.06 7.24 -1.85
CA GLU A 527 31.33 7.75 -2.35
C GLU A 527 31.13 8.51 -3.68
N GLY A 528 30.31 7.97 -4.58
CA GLY A 528 29.99 8.62 -5.86
C GLY A 528 29.35 10.00 -5.67
N VAL A 529 28.37 10.11 -4.76
CA VAL A 529 27.74 11.39 -4.40
C VAL A 529 28.73 12.33 -3.72
N THR A 530 29.50 11.85 -2.75
CA THR A 530 30.48 12.67 -2.01
C THR A 530 31.54 13.24 -2.94
N ARG A 531 32.07 12.44 -3.86
CA ARG A 531 33.03 12.88 -4.88
C ARG A 531 32.39 13.87 -5.84
N ALA A 532 31.15 13.65 -6.26
CA ALA A 532 30.44 14.58 -7.13
C ALA A 532 30.19 15.93 -6.45
N LEU A 533 29.90 15.95 -5.15
CA LEU A 533 29.70 17.16 -4.35
C LEU A 533 31.01 17.91 -4.06
N GLY A 534 32.12 17.21 -3.89
CA GLY A 534 33.44 17.81 -3.58
C GLY A 534 34.11 18.53 -4.74
N ARG A 535 33.51 18.57 -5.95
CA ARG A 535 34.09 19.22 -7.13
C ARG A 535 33.43 20.58 -7.37
N THR A 536 34.26 21.62 -7.47
CA THR A 536 33.83 22.93 -7.98
C THR A 536 33.45 22.81 -9.45
N ARG A 537 32.32 23.43 -9.84
CA ARG A 537 31.82 23.46 -11.21
C ARG A 537 31.59 24.91 -11.62
N GLU A 538 32.27 25.37 -12.66
CA GLU A 538 31.97 26.66 -13.29
C GLU A 538 30.72 26.52 -14.19
N ALA A 539 30.02 27.58 -14.57
CA ALA A 539 28.93 27.44 -15.54
C ALA A 539 29.51 27.07 -16.92
N GLY A 540 28.95 26.05 -17.57
CA GLY A 540 29.31 25.70 -18.95
C GLY A 540 28.54 26.58 -19.95
N PRO A 541 29.06 26.81 -21.17
CA PRO A 541 28.37 27.63 -22.17
C PRO A 541 27.12 26.94 -22.75
N ASP A 542 27.04 25.61 -22.67
CA ASP A 542 25.92 24.81 -23.16
C ASP A 542 25.02 24.38 -21.99
N ARG A 543 23.86 25.03 -21.86
CA ARG A 543 22.87 24.75 -20.81
C ARG A 543 22.25 23.36 -20.94
N PHE A 544 22.14 22.80 -22.15
CA PHE A 544 21.64 21.45 -22.35
C PHE A 544 22.60 20.43 -21.74
N LEU A 545 23.89 20.50 -22.11
CA LEU A 545 24.91 19.61 -21.56
C LEU A 545 25.08 19.82 -20.06
N GLU A 546 25.03 21.07 -19.59
CA GLU A 546 25.04 21.36 -18.16
C GLU A 546 23.90 20.64 -17.43
N SER A 547 22.67 20.70 -17.98
CA SER A 547 21.51 20.02 -17.39
C SER A 547 21.71 18.50 -17.35
N GLU A 548 22.24 17.88 -18.41
CA GLU A 548 22.54 16.44 -18.44
C GLU A 548 23.58 16.01 -17.40
N GLN A 549 24.50 16.90 -17.06
CA GLN A 549 25.61 16.69 -16.13
C GLN A 549 25.27 17.08 -14.69
N ALA A 550 24.10 17.70 -14.46
CA ALA A 550 23.67 18.24 -13.18
C ALA A 550 23.18 17.17 -12.18
N MET A 551 22.91 15.95 -12.63
CA MET A 551 22.34 14.87 -11.79
C MET A 551 23.37 14.29 -10.82
N LEU A 552 23.75 15.02 -9.78
CA LEU A 552 24.79 14.64 -8.83
C LEU A 552 24.32 13.54 -7.86
N PHE A 553 23.06 13.60 -7.45
CA PHE A 553 22.49 12.70 -6.45
C PHE A 553 21.88 11.43 -7.07
N GLY A 554 21.50 11.51 -8.35
CA GLY A 554 20.76 10.46 -9.03
C GLY A 554 19.30 10.38 -8.58
N HIS A 555 18.66 9.22 -8.73
CA HIS A 555 17.23 9.05 -8.48
C HIS A 555 16.89 9.02 -6.98
N ARG A 556 16.09 9.99 -6.49
CA ARG A 556 15.73 10.17 -5.06
C ARG A 556 15.02 8.98 -4.41
N PHE A 557 14.28 8.22 -5.20
CA PHE A 557 13.65 6.95 -4.77
C PHE A 557 14.32 5.69 -5.32
N HIS A 558 15.65 5.64 -5.30
CA HIS A 558 16.43 4.42 -5.54
C HIS A 558 17.44 4.28 -4.39
N PRO A 559 17.65 3.11 -3.77
CA PRO A 559 18.46 3.03 -2.54
C PRO A 559 19.95 3.33 -2.76
N ALA A 560 20.45 3.10 -3.98
CA ALA A 560 21.86 3.31 -4.32
C ALA A 560 22.01 3.87 -5.76
N PRO A 561 21.55 5.11 -6.02
CA PRO A 561 21.37 5.64 -7.38
C PRO A 561 22.70 5.89 -8.12
N LYS A 562 23.81 6.01 -7.40
CA LYS A 562 25.16 6.21 -7.94
C LYS A 562 26.07 5.00 -7.73
N ALA A 563 25.51 3.84 -7.35
CA ALA A 563 26.28 2.61 -7.22
C ALA A 563 26.76 2.07 -8.57
N ARG A 564 28.00 1.57 -8.61
CA ARG A 564 28.69 1.04 -9.79
C ARG A 564 29.58 -0.15 -9.40
N THR A 565 29.84 -1.06 -10.33
CA THR A 565 30.56 -2.32 -10.05
C THR A 565 32.08 -2.22 -10.26
N GLU A 566 32.58 -1.24 -11.01
CA GLU A 566 33.97 -1.17 -11.48
C GLU A 566 34.84 -0.10 -10.79
N ASP A 567 36.15 -0.13 -11.06
CA ASP A 567 37.16 0.78 -10.50
C ASP A 567 36.84 2.27 -10.74
N ARG A 568 36.95 3.05 -9.68
CA ARG A 568 36.29 4.34 -9.47
C ARG A 568 37.09 5.52 -9.99
N ASP A 569 38.40 5.36 -10.17
CA ASP A 569 39.27 6.44 -10.62
C ASP A 569 39.25 6.58 -12.15
N GLU A 570 39.20 5.46 -12.87
CA GLU A 570 39.01 5.45 -14.33
C GLU A 570 37.63 5.99 -14.72
N TRP A 571 36.60 5.75 -13.90
CA TRP A 571 35.21 6.17 -14.19
C TRP A 571 35.07 7.67 -14.42
N THR A 572 35.85 8.49 -13.71
CA THR A 572 35.79 9.96 -13.79
C THR A 572 35.99 10.47 -15.22
N ALA A 573 36.78 9.78 -16.03
CA ALA A 573 37.04 10.15 -17.42
C ALA A 573 35.82 9.98 -18.34
N TYR A 574 34.76 9.31 -17.87
CA TYR A 574 33.55 8.99 -18.65
C TYR A 574 32.26 9.43 -17.94
N ALA A 575 32.37 10.09 -16.78
CA ALA A 575 31.24 10.43 -15.94
C ALA A 575 30.58 11.77 -16.32
N PRO A 576 29.25 11.83 -16.50
CA PRO A 576 28.55 13.10 -16.74
C PRO A 576 28.71 14.06 -15.56
N GLU A 577 28.63 13.56 -14.31
CA GLU A 577 28.86 14.38 -13.12
C GLU A 577 30.27 15.00 -13.06
N ALA A 578 31.26 14.41 -13.73
CA ALA A 578 32.62 14.96 -13.82
C ALA A 578 32.78 15.94 -15.00
N ARG A 579 31.71 16.19 -15.75
CA ARG A 579 31.70 16.92 -17.03
C ARG A 579 32.74 16.38 -18.01
N ALA A 580 32.85 15.04 -18.04
CA ALA A 580 33.77 14.37 -18.92
C ALA A 580 33.51 14.75 -20.38
N ALA A 581 34.58 14.87 -21.16
CA ALA A 581 34.52 14.92 -22.62
C ALA A 581 35.71 14.11 -23.12
N PHE A 582 35.46 13.16 -24.00
CA PHE A 582 36.48 12.23 -24.46
C PHE A 582 36.27 11.86 -25.93
N GLN A 583 37.38 11.55 -26.59
CA GLN A 583 37.36 11.07 -27.96
C GLN A 583 36.95 9.59 -28.00
N LEU A 584 36.25 9.19 -29.05
CA LEU A 584 35.82 7.80 -29.25
C LEU A 584 36.99 6.92 -29.69
N ARG A 585 36.89 5.62 -29.41
CA ARG A 585 37.75 4.62 -30.07
C ARG A 585 37.16 4.34 -31.45
N HIS A 586 38.00 4.26 -32.47
CA HIS A 586 37.56 4.04 -33.84
C HIS A 586 38.09 2.72 -34.39
N LEU A 587 37.19 1.90 -34.92
CA LEU A 587 37.52 0.64 -35.59
C LEU A 587 37.19 0.78 -37.08
N ALA A 588 38.10 0.37 -37.95
CA ALA A 588 37.78 0.14 -39.35
C ALA A 588 37.43 -1.34 -39.52
N VAL A 589 36.20 -1.64 -39.96
CA VAL A 589 35.68 -3.01 -40.05
C VAL A 589 35.39 -3.33 -41.51
N ARG A 590 35.75 -4.53 -41.98
CA ARG A 590 35.35 -5.01 -43.31
C ARG A 590 33.83 -4.94 -43.46
N ASP A 591 33.36 -4.44 -44.60
CA ASP A 591 31.92 -4.18 -44.83
C ASP A 591 31.02 -5.39 -44.53
N GLY A 592 31.45 -6.60 -44.93
CA GLY A 592 30.69 -7.85 -44.68
C GLY A 592 30.63 -8.33 -43.22
N LEU A 593 31.32 -7.67 -42.30
CA LEU A 593 31.32 -7.99 -40.86
C LEU A 593 30.57 -6.94 -40.02
N LEU A 594 29.97 -5.94 -40.65
CA LEU A 594 29.08 -5.00 -39.98
C LEU A 594 27.63 -5.44 -40.12
N ALA A 595 26.90 -5.39 -39.01
CA ALA A 595 25.44 -5.44 -39.03
C ALA A 595 24.90 -4.03 -38.81
N GLU A 596 24.05 -3.58 -39.73
CA GLU A 596 23.48 -2.24 -39.75
C GLU A 596 22.04 -2.30 -40.30
N GLU A 597 21.15 -1.50 -39.70
CA GLU A 597 19.86 -1.14 -40.28
C GLU A 597 19.71 0.38 -40.14
N SER A 598 19.19 1.03 -41.17
CA SER A 598 18.92 2.47 -41.14
C SER A 598 17.69 2.83 -41.96
N LEU A 599 16.85 3.71 -41.40
CA LEU A 599 15.74 4.38 -42.09
C LEU A 599 16.17 5.72 -42.70
N ASP A 600 17.36 6.20 -42.34
CA ASP A 600 17.89 7.49 -42.77
C ASP A 600 19.39 7.36 -43.14
N PRO A 601 19.71 7.30 -44.44
CA PRO A 601 21.09 7.16 -44.89
C PRO A 601 22.04 8.27 -44.40
N GLU A 602 21.54 9.49 -44.15
CA GLU A 602 22.36 10.61 -43.67
C GLU A 602 22.88 10.35 -42.26
N VAL A 603 22.07 9.68 -41.44
CA VAL A 603 22.43 9.32 -40.05
C VAL A 603 23.56 8.29 -40.01
N THR A 604 23.56 7.33 -40.94
CA THR A 604 24.66 6.37 -41.07
C THR A 604 25.91 6.97 -41.74
N ALA A 605 25.72 7.92 -42.66
CA ALA A 605 26.83 8.66 -43.26
C ALA A 605 27.57 9.53 -42.25
N LEU A 606 26.86 10.06 -41.23
CA LEU A 606 27.48 10.76 -40.10
C LEU A 606 28.51 9.88 -39.38
N LEU A 607 28.21 8.59 -39.17
CA LEU A 607 29.17 7.66 -38.55
C LEU A 607 30.42 7.51 -39.42
N ASP A 608 30.24 7.29 -40.72
CA ASP A 608 31.35 7.13 -41.67
C ASP A 608 32.18 8.42 -41.81
N GLY A 609 31.59 9.59 -41.56
CA GLY A 609 32.26 10.89 -41.58
C GLY A 609 33.06 11.24 -40.32
N LEU A 610 32.96 10.47 -39.23
CA LEU A 610 33.70 10.77 -37.99
C LEU A 610 35.22 10.60 -38.15
N ARG A 611 35.66 9.70 -39.05
CA ARG A 611 37.07 9.46 -39.36
C ARG A 611 37.21 8.70 -40.68
N GLU A 612 38.21 9.09 -41.47
CA GLU A 612 38.58 8.36 -42.68
C GLU A 612 39.08 6.94 -42.38
N VAL A 613 38.67 5.98 -43.22
CA VAL A 613 39.05 4.57 -43.13
C VAL A 613 39.63 4.08 -44.47
N PRO A 614 40.48 3.03 -44.47
CA PRO A 614 40.99 2.44 -45.71
C PRO A 614 39.89 1.90 -46.62
N VAL A 615 40.17 1.83 -47.93
CA VAL A 615 39.24 1.25 -48.93
C VAL A 615 38.88 -0.18 -48.57
N GLY A 616 37.58 -0.50 -48.62
CA GLY A 616 37.04 -1.82 -48.26
C GLY A 616 36.73 -2.00 -46.77
N TYR A 617 36.87 -0.93 -45.98
CA TYR A 617 36.44 -0.86 -44.58
C TYR A 617 35.39 0.24 -44.40
N ARG A 618 34.60 0.13 -43.33
CA ARG A 618 33.69 1.15 -42.82
C ARG A 618 33.95 1.41 -41.35
N LEU A 619 33.58 2.60 -40.87
CA LEU A 619 33.89 3.01 -39.52
C LEU A 619 32.88 2.41 -38.52
N LEU A 620 33.38 1.88 -37.41
CA LEU A 620 32.61 1.54 -36.22
C LEU A 620 33.20 2.29 -35.02
N PRO A 621 32.59 3.40 -34.59
CA PRO A 621 32.98 4.03 -33.34
C PRO A 621 32.58 3.14 -32.16
N ALA A 622 33.38 3.18 -31.10
CA ALA A 622 33.16 2.44 -29.87
C ALA A 622 33.47 3.31 -28.65
N HIS A 623 32.72 3.09 -27.58
CA HIS A 623 33.04 3.68 -26.28
C HIS A 623 34.40 3.12 -25.78
N PRO A 624 35.39 3.95 -25.41
CA PRO A 624 36.73 3.47 -25.03
C PRO A 624 36.72 2.45 -23.89
N TRP A 625 35.88 2.65 -22.87
CA TRP A 625 35.66 1.68 -21.80
C TRP A 625 35.17 0.33 -22.31
N GLN A 626 34.13 0.33 -23.14
CA GLN A 626 33.53 -0.91 -23.66
C GLN A 626 34.52 -1.67 -24.54
N TYR A 627 35.32 -0.95 -25.35
CA TYR A 627 36.42 -1.54 -26.09
C TYR A 627 37.42 -2.23 -25.15
N ALA A 628 37.83 -1.58 -24.06
CA ALA A 628 38.75 -2.15 -23.08
C ALA A 628 38.20 -3.43 -22.41
N MET A 629 36.88 -3.56 -22.24
CA MET A 629 36.25 -4.77 -21.72
C MET A 629 36.25 -5.94 -22.71
N LEU A 630 36.23 -5.64 -24.01
CA LEU A 630 36.14 -6.64 -25.09
C LEU A 630 37.50 -6.92 -25.76
N ARG A 631 38.53 -6.14 -25.43
CA ARG A 631 39.85 -6.24 -26.07
C ARG A 631 40.42 -7.66 -26.02
N ASP A 632 40.19 -8.41 -24.94
CA ASP A 632 40.76 -9.75 -24.75
C ASP A 632 39.79 -10.86 -25.22
N ASN A 633 38.67 -10.51 -25.86
CA ASN A 633 37.76 -11.49 -26.46
C ASN A 633 38.49 -12.26 -27.60
N PRO A 634 38.49 -13.60 -27.60
CA PRO A 634 39.25 -14.39 -28.58
C PRO A 634 38.84 -14.16 -30.04
N LEU A 635 37.54 -13.99 -30.32
CA LEU A 635 37.06 -13.73 -31.68
C LEU A 635 37.46 -12.33 -32.15
N PHE A 636 37.36 -11.35 -31.24
CA PHE A 636 37.79 -9.99 -31.54
C PHE A 636 39.30 -9.91 -31.81
N GLN A 637 40.12 -10.59 -31.00
CA GLN A 637 41.58 -10.70 -31.22
C GLN A 637 41.91 -11.39 -32.55
N ALA A 638 41.19 -12.44 -32.92
CA ALA A 638 41.37 -13.10 -34.21
C ALA A 638 41.02 -12.17 -35.39
N ALA A 639 39.97 -11.36 -35.27
CA ALA A 639 39.58 -10.37 -36.27
C ALA A 639 40.62 -9.24 -36.41
N LEU A 640 41.25 -8.81 -35.31
CA LEU A 640 42.37 -7.87 -35.35
C LEU A 640 43.61 -8.49 -36.03
N ALA A 641 43.94 -9.74 -35.70
CA ALA A 641 45.13 -10.43 -36.22
C ALA A 641 45.04 -10.74 -37.73
N SER A 642 43.83 -11.04 -38.22
CA SER A 642 43.55 -11.27 -39.64
C SER A 642 43.43 -9.99 -40.47
N GLY A 643 43.32 -8.83 -39.81
CA GLY A 643 43.07 -7.54 -40.46
C GLY A 643 41.61 -7.33 -40.89
N ASP A 644 40.69 -8.18 -40.44
CA ASP A 644 39.24 -8.01 -40.65
C ASP A 644 38.69 -6.80 -39.89
N VAL A 645 39.32 -6.49 -38.75
CA VAL A 645 39.13 -5.25 -38.00
C VAL A 645 40.50 -4.57 -37.82
N LEU A 646 40.55 -3.26 -38.05
CA LEU A 646 41.72 -2.43 -37.75
C LEU A 646 41.37 -1.48 -36.60
N ASP A 647 42.16 -1.51 -35.54
CA ASP A 647 42.04 -0.55 -34.44
C ASP A 647 42.77 0.74 -34.79
N LEU A 648 42.02 1.80 -35.07
CA LEU A 648 42.56 3.11 -35.46
C LEU A 648 42.94 3.97 -34.24
N GLY A 649 42.72 3.47 -33.02
CA GLY A 649 42.97 4.21 -31.79
C GLY A 649 41.84 5.18 -31.43
N VAL A 650 42.10 5.96 -30.38
CA VAL A 650 41.22 7.06 -29.95
C VAL A 650 41.48 8.27 -30.84
N GLY A 651 40.42 8.98 -31.27
CA GLY A 651 40.58 10.19 -32.09
C GLY A 651 39.25 10.86 -32.45
N GLY A 652 39.30 11.90 -33.29
CA GLY A 652 38.13 12.65 -33.73
C GLY A 652 37.74 13.79 -32.78
N THR A 653 36.53 14.32 -32.93
CA THR A 653 35.99 15.32 -32.01
C THR A 653 35.62 14.68 -30.67
N PRO A 654 35.81 15.39 -29.54
CA PRO A 654 35.33 14.90 -28.24
C PRO A 654 33.80 14.79 -28.22
N PHE A 655 33.32 13.74 -27.56
CA PHE A 655 31.93 13.53 -27.23
C PHE A 655 31.71 13.68 -25.73
N THR A 656 30.51 14.11 -25.35
CA THR A 656 30.14 14.35 -23.96
C THR A 656 29.08 13.34 -23.51
N PRO A 657 29.30 12.59 -22.42
CA PRO A 657 28.29 11.69 -21.88
C PRO A 657 27.12 12.46 -21.30
N THR A 658 25.92 12.01 -21.65
CA THR A 658 24.65 12.50 -21.07
C THR A 658 24.37 11.83 -19.72
N SER A 659 23.25 12.16 -19.08
CA SER A 659 22.80 11.54 -17.82
C SER A 659 22.70 10.01 -17.86
N SER A 660 22.49 9.41 -19.04
CA SER A 660 22.49 7.95 -19.22
C SER A 660 23.88 7.32 -19.19
N VAL A 661 24.94 8.15 -19.20
CA VAL A 661 26.35 7.84 -19.42
C VAL A 661 26.66 7.26 -20.80
N ARG A 662 25.97 6.20 -21.19
CA ARG A 662 26.21 5.46 -22.44
C ARG A 662 25.77 6.18 -23.71
N THR A 663 24.92 7.20 -23.58
CA THR A 663 24.54 8.07 -24.71
C THR A 663 25.44 9.28 -24.70
N LEU A 664 26.18 9.48 -25.77
CA LEU A 664 27.12 10.56 -25.94
C LEU A 664 26.59 11.59 -26.93
N ALA A 665 26.69 12.87 -26.59
CA ALA A 665 26.33 13.99 -27.44
C ALA A 665 27.58 14.52 -28.15
N GLY A 666 27.49 14.74 -29.46
CA GLY A 666 28.58 15.28 -30.27
C GLY A 666 28.29 15.17 -31.77
N ALA A 667 29.00 15.96 -32.57
CA ALA A 667 28.89 15.95 -34.04
C ALA A 667 27.44 16.11 -34.57
N GLY A 668 26.55 16.82 -33.85
CA GLY A 668 25.17 17.03 -34.27
C GLY A 668 24.23 15.83 -34.07
N ALA A 669 24.67 14.76 -33.38
CA ALA A 669 23.85 13.58 -33.10
C ALA A 669 24.06 13.06 -31.67
N PHE A 670 23.26 12.04 -31.31
CA PHE A 670 23.46 11.26 -30.10
C PHE A 670 23.83 9.82 -30.45
N LEU A 671 24.95 9.36 -29.89
CA LEU A 671 25.46 8.02 -30.08
C LEU A 671 25.28 7.21 -28.78
N LYS A 672 24.39 6.22 -28.81
CA LYS A 672 24.05 5.38 -27.66
C LYS A 672 24.77 4.04 -27.76
N PHE A 673 25.85 3.90 -27.01
CA PHE A 673 26.72 2.72 -27.01
C PHE A 673 26.25 1.67 -26.03
N SER A 674 26.58 0.41 -26.28
CA SER A 674 26.64 -0.60 -25.24
C SER A 674 27.72 -0.24 -24.22
N LEU A 675 27.38 -0.41 -22.94
CA LEU A 675 28.31 -0.24 -21.83
C LEU A 675 28.00 -1.31 -20.77
N ASN A 676 28.83 -2.35 -20.70
CA ASN A 676 28.60 -3.53 -19.85
C ASN A 676 28.87 -3.26 -18.36
N ILE A 677 28.42 -2.12 -17.85
CA ILE A 677 28.49 -1.70 -16.46
C ILE A 677 27.07 -1.68 -15.89
N ARG A 678 26.93 -2.13 -14.65
CA ARG A 678 25.67 -1.98 -13.92
C ARG A 678 25.51 -0.54 -13.44
N ILE A 679 24.45 0.12 -13.91
CA ILE A 679 24.05 1.44 -13.43
C ILE A 679 22.63 1.30 -12.89
N THR A 680 22.42 1.65 -11.61
CA THR A 680 21.16 1.40 -10.88
C THR A 680 20.80 -0.09 -10.88
N ASN A 681 19.66 -0.48 -11.44
CA ASN A 681 19.18 -1.87 -11.45
C ASN A 681 19.58 -2.67 -12.71
N CYS A 682 20.17 -2.04 -13.72
CA CYS A 682 20.34 -2.63 -15.04
C CYS A 682 21.81 -2.67 -15.48
N LEU A 683 22.19 -3.76 -16.13
CA LEU A 683 23.37 -3.80 -16.99
C LEU A 683 23.07 -2.95 -18.23
N ARG A 684 23.93 -1.99 -18.58
CA ARG A 684 23.66 -1.01 -19.64
C ARG A 684 24.17 -1.46 -21.01
N LYS A 685 23.87 -2.70 -21.40
CA LYS A 685 24.12 -3.20 -22.76
C LYS A 685 22.96 -2.87 -23.70
N ASN A 686 23.22 -2.77 -25.01
CA ASN A 686 22.20 -2.79 -26.04
C ASN A 686 22.08 -4.24 -26.51
N ALA A 687 21.03 -4.94 -26.05
CA ALA A 687 20.77 -6.31 -26.50
C ALA A 687 20.48 -6.35 -28.00
N ALA A 688 20.69 -7.50 -28.65
CA ALA A 688 20.48 -7.62 -30.10
C ALA A 688 19.06 -7.18 -30.53
N TYR A 689 18.04 -7.57 -29.76
CA TYR A 689 16.65 -7.19 -29.98
C TYR A 689 16.35 -5.71 -29.67
N GLU A 690 17.17 -5.02 -28.87
CA GLU A 690 16.99 -3.58 -28.56
C GLU A 690 17.45 -2.71 -29.72
N MET A 691 18.52 -3.13 -30.41
CA MET A 691 19.04 -2.41 -31.58
C MET A 691 18.07 -2.50 -32.77
N THR A 692 17.67 -3.72 -33.14
CA THR A 692 16.68 -3.94 -34.20
C THR A 692 15.31 -3.39 -33.80
N GLY A 693 14.94 -3.54 -32.53
CA GLY A 693 13.70 -2.99 -31.97
C GLY A 693 13.61 -1.46 -32.05
N ALA A 694 14.71 -0.73 -31.85
CA ALA A 694 14.73 0.74 -31.93
C ALA A 694 14.38 1.25 -33.35
N VAL A 695 14.98 0.63 -34.38
CA VAL A 695 14.71 0.99 -35.78
C VAL A 695 13.29 0.55 -36.18
N ALA A 696 12.89 -0.66 -35.79
CA ALA A 696 11.53 -1.16 -36.02
C ALA A 696 10.48 -0.23 -35.37
N LEU A 697 10.67 0.17 -34.11
CA LEU A 697 9.79 1.12 -33.42
C LEU A 697 9.75 2.47 -34.12
N THR A 698 10.90 3.00 -34.56
CA THR A 698 10.94 4.28 -35.29
C THR A 698 10.10 4.22 -36.57
N ARG A 699 10.19 3.12 -37.33
CA ARG A 699 9.37 2.91 -38.54
C ARG A 699 7.89 2.75 -38.21
N LEU A 700 7.56 1.91 -37.22
CA LEU A 700 6.18 1.57 -36.86
C LEU A 700 5.43 2.76 -36.24
N LEU A 701 6.12 3.56 -35.44
CA LEU A 701 5.52 4.70 -34.74
C LEU A 701 5.50 5.97 -35.59
N ALA A 702 6.18 6.04 -36.74
CA ALA A 702 6.19 7.22 -37.61
C ALA A 702 4.80 7.86 -37.80
N PRO A 703 3.74 7.14 -38.25
CA PRO A 703 2.41 7.75 -38.43
C PRO A 703 1.78 8.24 -37.12
N VAL A 704 2.02 7.54 -36.00
CA VAL A 704 1.54 7.94 -34.67
C VAL A 704 2.25 9.22 -34.22
N LEU A 705 3.57 9.29 -34.40
CA LEU A 705 4.37 10.45 -34.03
C LEU A 705 4.04 11.67 -34.88
N ASP A 706 3.74 11.48 -36.17
CA ASP A 706 3.31 12.54 -37.07
C ASP A 706 1.94 13.10 -36.65
N ASP A 707 0.98 12.23 -36.30
CA ASP A 707 -0.32 12.63 -35.73
C ASP A 707 -0.16 13.41 -34.40
N LEU A 708 0.65 12.90 -33.48
CA LEU A 708 0.92 13.58 -32.21
C LEU A 708 1.56 14.95 -32.43
N SER A 709 2.52 15.06 -33.36
CA SER A 709 3.18 16.33 -33.69
C SER A 709 2.20 17.32 -34.34
N ALA A 710 1.27 16.85 -35.17
CA ALA A 710 0.25 17.68 -35.79
C ALA A 710 -0.77 18.22 -34.77
N ARG A 711 -1.22 17.37 -33.82
CA ARG A 711 -2.16 17.76 -32.76
C ARG A 711 -1.50 18.58 -31.65
N PHE A 712 -0.24 18.31 -31.35
CA PHE A 712 0.52 18.92 -30.27
C PHE A 712 1.85 19.47 -30.82
N PRO A 713 1.83 20.61 -31.55
CA PRO A 713 3.02 21.12 -32.25
C PRO A 713 4.19 21.50 -31.32
N GLY A 714 3.91 21.67 -30.02
CA GLY A 714 4.92 21.90 -28.98
C GLY A 714 5.59 20.63 -28.48
N THR A 715 5.29 19.46 -29.05
CA THR A 715 5.74 18.17 -28.55
C THR A 715 6.46 17.40 -29.65
N VAL A 716 7.62 16.82 -29.33
CA VAL A 716 8.39 16.01 -30.27
C VAL A 716 8.88 14.73 -29.58
N VAL A 717 8.99 13.64 -30.33
CA VAL A 717 9.66 12.40 -29.87
C VAL A 717 10.92 12.21 -30.70
N LEU A 718 12.08 12.11 -30.05
CA LEU A 718 13.36 11.85 -30.71
C LEU A 718 13.39 10.43 -31.28
N ARG A 719 13.72 10.32 -32.56
CA ARG A 719 13.77 9.06 -33.32
C ARG A 719 15.12 8.36 -33.16
N GLU A 720 15.12 7.04 -33.32
CA GLU A 720 16.31 6.18 -33.29
C GLU A 720 16.40 5.43 -34.63
N PRO A 721 16.70 6.15 -35.74
CA PRO A 721 16.49 5.64 -37.09
C PRO A 721 17.54 4.61 -37.54
N ALA A 722 18.64 4.44 -36.81
CA ALA A 722 19.72 3.55 -37.22
C ALA A 722 20.43 2.87 -36.05
N TYR A 723 20.99 1.68 -36.31
CA TYR A 723 21.98 1.04 -35.46
C TYR A 723 23.13 0.48 -36.29
N ARG A 724 24.31 0.30 -35.67
CA ARG A 724 25.47 -0.38 -36.26
C ARG A 724 26.18 -1.21 -35.19
N THR A 725 26.67 -2.39 -35.55
CA THR A 725 27.48 -3.24 -34.66
C THR A 725 28.43 -4.17 -35.44
N LEU A 726 29.29 -4.87 -34.71
CA LEU A 726 30.25 -5.86 -35.22
C LEU A 726 29.69 -7.28 -35.15
N ALA A 727 29.56 -7.94 -36.30
CA ALA A 727 29.00 -9.28 -36.44
C ALA A 727 30.08 -10.30 -36.84
N LEU A 728 30.88 -10.73 -35.86
CA LEU A 728 31.87 -11.80 -36.06
C LEU A 728 31.20 -13.18 -35.98
N PRO A 729 31.51 -14.12 -36.90
CA PRO A 729 30.94 -15.47 -36.86
C PRO A 729 31.48 -16.25 -35.65
N GLY A 730 30.56 -16.76 -34.84
CA GLY A 730 30.81 -17.69 -33.75
C GLY A 730 30.94 -19.14 -34.23
N ALA A 731 31.03 -20.07 -33.27
CA ALA A 731 31.30 -21.48 -33.54
C ALA A 731 30.21 -22.19 -34.39
N ASP A 732 28.98 -21.70 -34.34
CA ASP A 732 27.83 -22.23 -35.10
C ASP A 732 27.59 -21.48 -36.42
N GLY A 733 28.46 -20.53 -36.77
CA GLY A 733 28.34 -19.68 -37.95
C GLY A 733 27.39 -18.49 -37.79
N THR A 734 26.69 -18.36 -36.65
CA THR A 734 25.89 -17.17 -36.32
C THR A 734 26.76 -16.10 -35.66
N ALA A 735 26.30 -14.85 -35.58
CA ALA A 735 27.10 -13.79 -34.96
C ALA A 735 27.30 -14.05 -33.46
N ASP A 736 28.54 -13.94 -32.97
CA ASP A 736 28.82 -14.05 -31.53
C ASP A 736 28.13 -12.93 -30.76
N LEU A 737 27.24 -13.31 -29.84
CA LEU A 737 26.36 -12.38 -29.15
C LEU A 737 27.14 -11.42 -28.25
N ALA A 738 28.27 -11.84 -27.67
CA ALA A 738 29.05 -10.98 -26.77
C ALA A 738 29.73 -9.84 -27.54
N VAL A 739 30.26 -10.11 -28.74
CA VAL A 739 30.82 -9.09 -29.63
C VAL A 739 29.70 -8.24 -30.25
N TYR A 740 28.62 -8.88 -30.72
CA TYR A 740 27.50 -8.22 -31.39
C TYR A 740 26.77 -7.24 -30.46
N GLU A 741 26.44 -7.63 -29.24
CA GLU A 741 25.87 -6.71 -28.26
C GLU A 741 26.94 -5.78 -27.71
N GLY A 742 28.18 -6.24 -27.60
CA GLY A 742 29.30 -5.52 -27.03
C GLY A 742 29.68 -4.24 -27.77
N PHE A 743 29.64 -4.25 -29.10
CA PHE A 743 29.90 -3.08 -29.95
C PHE A 743 28.64 -2.39 -30.48
N GLY A 744 27.47 -2.75 -29.94
CA GLY A 744 26.20 -2.19 -30.35
C GLY A 744 26.13 -0.67 -30.18
N LEU A 745 25.79 0.03 -31.26
CA LEU A 745 25.58 1.47 -31.30
C LEU A 745 24.22 1.79 -31.91
N ILE A 746 23.39 2.55 -31.19
CA ILE A 746 22.15 3.14 -31.70
C ILE A 746 22.41 4.63 -31.96
N VAL A 747 21.99 5.12 -33.12
CA VAL A 747 22.07 6.54 -33.47
C VAL A 747 20.70 7.18 -33.27
N ARG A 748 20.67 8.27 -32.51
CA ARG A 748 19.47 9.06 -32.26
C ARG A 748 19.61 10.44 -32.90
N THR A 749 18.51 10.92 -33.47
CA THR A 749 18.43 12.25 -34.12
C THR A 749 18.90 13.35 -33.17
N GLY A 750 19.72 14.28 -33.68
CA GLY A 750 20.19 15.45 -32.96
C GLY A 750 19.09 16.47 -32.65
N LEU A 751 19.38 17.40 -31.74
CA LEU A 751 18.43 18.40 -31.29
C LEU A 751 18.15 19.49 -32.33
N ASP A 752 19.15 19.88 -33.12
CA ASP A 752 19.04 20.97 -34.10
C ASP A 752 17.98 20.70 -35.17
N ALA A 753 17.71 19.42 -35.46
CA ALA A 753 16.69 19.02 -36.43
C ALA A 753 15.25 19.18 -35.92
N VAL A 754 15.04 19.37 -34.61
CA VAL A 754 13.72 19.29 -33.98
C VAL A 754 13.39 20.47 -33.06
N LEU A 755 14.40 21.20 -32.59
CA LEU A 755 14.20 22.38 -31.76
C LEU A 755 13.64 23.54 -32.58
N ARG A 756 12.71 24.29 -31.98
CA ARG A 756 12.27 25.56 -32.55
C ARG A 756 13.39 26.61 -32.42
N PRO A 757 13.45 27.60 -33.33
CA PRO A 757 14.44 28.67 -33.25
C PRO A 757 14.42 29.38 -31.89
N GLY A 758 15.60 29.54 -31.28
CA GLY A 758 15.75 30.22 -29.98
C GLY A 758 15.33 29.41 -28.75
N VAL A 759 14.98 28.13 -28.92
CA VAL A 759 14.61 27.25 -27.80
C VAL A 759 15.83 26.51 -27.25
N THR A 760 15.99 26.54 -25.94
CA THR A 760 17.04 25.80 -25.22
C THR A 760 16.45 24.58 -24.53
N PRO A 761 16.89 23.35 -24.83
CA PRO A 761 16.40 22.16 -24.13
C PRO A 761 17.13 21.94 -22.81
N LEU A 762 16.36 21.67 -21.76
CA LEU A 762 16.85 21.38 -20.42
C LEU A 762 16.29 20.04 -19.97
N MET A 763 17.13 19.14 -19.45
CA MET A 763 16.63 17.86 -18.93
C MET A 763 15.71 18.08 -17.73
N ALA A 764 14.47 17.57 -17.79
CA ALA A 764 13.46 17.79 -16.74
C ALA A 764 13.93 17.33 -15.35
N ALA A 765 14.77 16.30 -15.27
CA ALA A 765 15.36 15.85 -14.01
C ALA A 765 16.29 16.89 -13.35
N ALA A 766 17.01 17.69 -14.14
CA ALA A 766 17.85 18.77 -13.62
C ALA A 766 17.00 19.98 -13.20
N VAL A 767 15.90 20.25 -13.91
CA VAL A 767 14.93 21.28 -13.53
C VAL A 767 14.24 20.93 -12.22
N ALA A 768 13.89 19.65 -12.03
CA ALA A 768 13.20 19.10 -10.87
C ALA A 768 14.14 18.67 -9.71
N ASP A 769 15.45 18.93 -9.81
CA ASP A 769 16.39 18.53 -8.76
C ASP A 769 16.01 19.19 -7.42
N GLU A 770 16.42 18.58 -6.31
CA GLU A 770 16.11 19.13 -4.97
C GLU A 770 16.97 20.35 -4.64
N TYR A 771 18.12 20.48 -5.29
CA TYR A 771 19.09 21.53 -5.02
C TYR A 771 19.53 22.19 -6.33
N PRO A 772 19.85 23.51 -6.31
CA PRO A 772 20.25 24.25 -7.50
C PRO A 772 21.69 23.89 -7.94
N THR A 773 21.83 22.78 -8.64
CA THR A 773 23.12 22.24 -9.12
C THR A 773 23.52 22.72 -10.52
N SER A 774 22.63 23.41 -11.23
CA SER A 774 22.84 23.92 -12.60
C SER A 774 21.92 25.11 -12.93
N SER A 775 22.19 25.79 -14.05
CA SER A 775 21.33 26.86 -14.59
C SER A 775 19.95 26.38 -15.08
N ALA A 776 19.73 25.06 -15.11
CA ALA A 776 18.45 24.47 -15.48
C ALA A 776 17.48 24.36 -14.29
N HIS A 777 17.97 24.47 -13.05
CA HIS A 777 17.15 24.27 -11.87
C HIS A 777 16.00 25.28 -11.79
N ILE A 778 14.83 24.83 -11.33
CA ILE A 778 13.61 25.66 -11.35
C ILE A 778 13.75 27.00 -10.61
N SER A 779 14.55 27.06 -9.53
CA SER A 779 14.79 28.30 -8.79
C SER A 779 15.59 29.35 -9.58
N VAL A 780 16.32 28.92 -10.61
CA VAL A 780 17.06 29.81 -11.52
C VAL A 780 16.13 30.26 -12.65
N LEU A 781 15.33 29.34 -13.20
CA LEU A 781 14.36 29.66 -14.26
C LEU A 781 13.25 30.62 -13.79
N LEU A 782 12.92 30.56 -12.50
CA LEU A 782 11.88 31.36 -11.86
C LEU A 782 12.48 32.24 -10.75
N GLU A 783 13.72 32.70 -10.94
CA GLU A 783 14.35 33.66 -10.03
C GLU A 783 13.47 34.92 -9.92
N ASP A 784 13.23 35.37 -8.70
CA ASP A 784 12.36 36.52 -8.36
C ASP A 784 10.93 36.46 -8.92
N ALA A 785 10.45 35.29 -9.36
CA ALA A 785 9.09 35.12 -9.87
C ALA A 785 8.06 35.21 -8.74
N ASP A 786 6.96 35.92 -8.98
CA ASP A 786 5.80 35.89 -8.10
C ASP A 786 4.97 34.60 -8.27
N ASP A 787 4.05 34.36 -7.33
CA ASP A 787 3.17 33.18 -7.36
C ASP A 787 2.36 33.07 -8.67
N GLY A 788 2.01 34.20 -9.30
CA GLY A 788 1.27 34.23 -10.56
C GLY A 788 2.11 33.67 -11.70
N ARG A 789 3.32 34.18 -11.84
CA ARG A 789 4.31 33.74 -12.82
C ARG A 789 4.68 32.27 -12.66
N ILE A 790 4.83 31.79 -11.42
CA ILE A 790 5.09 30.38 -11.11
C ILE A 790 3.95 29.49 -11.64
N LEU A 791 2.71 29.87 -11.40
CA LEU A 791 1.54 29.10 -11.84
C LEU A 791 1.36 29.13 -13.37
N GLU A 792 1.64 30.26 -14.01
CA GLU A 792 1.64 30.36 -15.48
C GLU A 792 2.68 29.43 -16.11
N TRP A 793 3.91 29.41 -15.57
CA TRP A 793 4.96 28.50 -16.01
C TRP A 793 4.52 27.04 -15.86
N TRP A 794 3.97 26.68 -14.70
CA TRP A 794 3.51 25.33 -14.40
C TRP A 794 2.36 24.89 -15.32
N ALA A 795 1.37 25.75 -15.54
CA ALA A 795 0.24 25.47 -16.42
C ALA A 795 0.68 25.29 -17.88
N ALA A 796 1.58 26.16 -18.37
CA ALA A 796 2.15 26.04 -19.70
C ALA A 796 2.91 24.72 -19.88
N TYR A 797 3.72 24.33 -18.89
CA TYR A 797 4.44 23.07 -18.91
C TYR A 797 3.52 21.85 -18.94
N LEU A 798 2.50 21.81 -18.08
CA LEU A 798 1.54 20.70 -18.03
C LEU A 798 0.80 20.51 -19.37
N ARG A 799 0.45 21.61 -20.06
CA ARG A 799 -0.22 21.56 -21.36
C ARG A 799 0.68 21.01 -22.48
N LEU A 800 1.99 21.18 -22.37
CA LEU A 800 2.96 20.58 -23.31
C LEU A 800 3.25 19.10 -23.02
N LEU A 801 3.09 18.67 -21.76
CA LEU A 801 3.46 17.32 -21.30
C LEU A 801 2.27 16.35 -21.27
N VAL A 802 1.16 16.70 -20.63
CA VAL A 802 0.11 15.76 -20.25
C VAL A 802 -0.74 15.31 -21.44
N PRO A 803 -1.35 16.21 -22.26
CA PRO A 803 -2.19 15.80 -23.38
C PRO A 803 -1.52 14.84 -24.38
N PRO A 804 -0.28 15.07 -24.87
CA PRO A 804 0.32 14.17 -25.86
C PRO A 804 0.64 12.78 -25.28
N VAL A 805 1.01 12.68 -24.01
CA VAL A 805 1.23 11.39 -23.35
C VAL A 805 -0.08 10.61 -23.21
N LEU A 806 -1.17 11.29 -22.82
CA LEU A 806 -2.49 10.66 -22.74
C LEU A 806 -2.98 10.23 -24.11
N ALA A 807 -2.80 11.06 -25.14
CA ALA A 807 -3.17 10.76 -26.52
C ALA A 807 -2.39 9.56 -27.07
N ALA A 808 -1.08 9.49 -26.83
CA ALA A 808 -0.26 8.36 -27.25
C ALA A 808 -0.83 7.03 -26.72
N TYR A 809 -1.25 6.99 -25.46
CA TYR A 809 -1.80 5.77 -24.86
C TYR A 809 -3.27 5.52 -25.25
N LEU A 810 -4.14 6.51 -25.09
CA LEU A 810 -5.60 6.36 -25.25
C LEU A 810 -6.04 6.26 -26.70
N ASP A 811 -5.34 6.93 -27.63
CA ASP A 811 -5.70 6.94 -29.05
C ASP A 811 -4.88 5.91 -29.82
N HIS A 812 -3.63 5.72 -29.44
CA HIS A 812 -2.69 4.91 -30.21
C HIS A 812 -2.19 3.65 -29.51
N GLY A 813 -2.50 3.41 -28.23
CA GLY A 813 -1.98 2.25 -27.49
C GLY A 813 -0.46 2.25 -27.34
N VAL A 814 0.16 3.44 -27.40
CA VAL A 814 1.61 3.62 -27.24
C VAL A 814 1.89 4.05 -25.80
N VAL A 815 2.67 3.22 -25.10
CA VAL A 815 3.10 3.45 -23.73
C VAL A 815 4.42 4.21 -23.77
N LEU A 816 4.35 5.53 -23.73
CA LEU A 816 5.52 6.38 -23.52
C LEU A 816 5.98 6.28 -22.06
N GLU A 817 7.28 6.45 -21.83
CA GLU A 817 7.89 6.48 -20.48
C GLU A 817 8.42 7.87 -20.13
N PRO A 818 7.54 8.87 -19.89
CA PRO A 818 7.94 10.26 -19.68
C PRO A 818 8.48 10.49 -18.26
N HIS A 819 9.32 9.60 -17.73
CA HIS A 819 10.05 9.86 -16.50
C HIS A 819 11.02 11.03 -16.69
N LEU A 820 11.44 11.70 -15.61
CA LEU A 820 12.16 12.99 -15.70
C LEU A 820 13.40 12.96 -16.61
N GLN A 821 14.14 11.85 -16.63
CA GLN A 821 15.34 11.72 -17.45
C GLN A 821 15.05 11.52 -18.96
N ASN A 822 13.82 11.17 -19.35
CA ASN A 822 13.41 10.96 -20.75
C ASN A 822 12.65 12.15 -21.34
N VAL A 823 12.62 13.27 -20.62
CA VAL A 823 11.93 14.49 -21.06
C VAL A 823 12.91 15.66 -21.04
N LEU A 824 12.96 16.40 -22.15
CA LEU A 824 13.63 17.69 -22.24
C LEU A 824 12.57 18.80 -22.31
N ILE A 825 12.70 19.80 -21.44
CA ILE A 825 11.89 21.01 -21.41
C ILE A 825 12.59 22.04 -22.30
N GLY A 826 11.99 22.36 -23.44
CA GLY A 826 12.45 23.43 -24.32
C GLY A 826 11.94 24.77 -23.81
N VAL A 827 12.86 25.63 -23.36
CA VAL A 827 12.55 26.97 -22.85
C VAL A 827 12.93 28.07 -23.83
N ASP A 828 12.18 29.17 -23.83
CA ASP A 828 12.51 30.37 -24.60
C ASP A 828 13.53 31.27 -23.88
N GLY A 829 13.84 32.44 -24.46
CA GLY A 829 14.79 33.40 -23.88
C GLY A 829 14.34 34.05 -22.57
N ALA A 830 13.10 33.83 -22.13
CA ALA A 830 12.56 34.24 -20.83
C ALA A 830 12.29 33.02 -19.92
N ASP A 831 12.93 31.89 -20.23
CA ASP A 831 12.83 30.60 -19.54
C ASP A 831 11.40 30.03 -19.43
N ASN A 832 10.48 30.44 -20.33
CA ASN A 832 9.15 29.84 -20.44
C ASN A 832 9.20 28.50 -21.16
N PRO A 833 8.45 27.48 -20.71
CA PRO A 833 8.34 26.23 -21.42
C PRO A 833 7.50 26.44 -22.69
N VAL A 834 8.10 26.18 -23.85
CA VAL A 834 7.47 26.34 -25.17
C VAL A 834 7.51 25.07 -26.01
N GLN A 835 8.31 24.09 -25.60
CA GLN A 835 8.44 22.79 -26.26
C GLN A 835 8.73 21.68 -25.24
N VAL A 836 8.29 20.46 -25.51
CA VAL A 836 8.64 19.25 -24.75
C VAL A 836 9.14 18.18 -25.71
N LEU A 837 10.31 17.60 -25.43
CA LEU A 837 10.88 16.52 -26.23
C LEU A 837 10.96 15.24 -25.41
N PHE A 838 10.38 14.16 -25.92
CA PHE A 838 10.54 12.81 -25.38
C PHE A 838 11.70 12.10 -26.07
N ARG A 839 12.42 11.24 -25.34
CA ARG A 839 13.52 10.43 -25.87
C ARG A 839 13.47 9.01 -25.34
N ASP A 840 14.34 8.17 -25.91
CA ASP A 840 14.57 6.78 -25.53
C ASP A 840 13.42 5.83 -25.94
N LEU A 841 13.33 5.57 -27.25
CA LEU A 841 12.30 4.70 -27.82
C LEU A 841 12.42 3.25 -27.35
N GLU A 842 13.60 2.79 -26.95
CA GLU A 842 13.82 1.47 -26.32
C GLU A 842 12.84 1.20 -25.16
N GLY A 843 12.54 2.22 -24.36
CA GLY A 843 11.61 2.13 -23.24
C GLY A 843 10.14 2.04 -23.66
N THR A 844 9.80 2.44 -24.89
CA THR A 844 8.41 2.47 -25.38
C THR A 844 7.84 1.06 -25.50
N LYS A 845 6.56 0.91 -25.16
CA LYS A 845 5.81 -0.35 -25.28
C LYS A 845 4.53 -0.14 -26.08
N LEU A 846 4.04 -1.21 -26.69
CA LEU A 846 2.80 -1.24 -27.46
C LEU A 846 1.78 -2.09 -26.71
N VAL A 847 0.55 -1.59 -26.63
CA VAL A 847 -0.59 -2.32 -26.07
C VAL A 847 -1.02 -3.40 -27.07
N ASP A 848 -0.92 -4.67 -26.66
CA ASP A 848 -1.16 -5.84 -27.52
C ASP A 848 -2.51 -5.77 -28.24
N GLU A 849 -3.56 -5.39 -27.52
CA GLU A 849 -4.92 -5.33 -28.04
C GLU A 849 -5.10 -4.31 -29.18
N ARG A 850 -4.17 -3.37 -29.36
CA ARG A 850 -4.18 -2.38 -30.46
C ARG A 850 -3.17 -2.64 -31.55
N HIS A 851 -2.12 -3.42 -31.25
CA HIS A 851 -0.99 -3.63 -32.13
C HIS A 851 -0.74 -5.10 -32.45
N SER A 852 -1.73 -5.98 -32.24
CA SER A 852 -1.59 -7.44 -32.38
C SER A 852 -0.98 -7.86 -33.73
N ASP A 853 -1.49 -7.29 -34.83
CA ASP A 853 -1.04 -7.65 -36.18
C ASP A 853 0.40 -7.15 -36.44
N THR A 854 0.70 -5.94 -35.97
CA THR A 854 2.04 -5.34 -36.05
C THR A 854 3.05 -6.15 -35.25
N LEU A 855 2.72 -6.50 -34.00
CA LEU A 855 3.56 -7.28 -33.10
C LEU A 855 3.77 -8.70 -33.63
N ALA A 856 2.74 -9.32 -34.22
CA ALA A 856 2.84 -10.64 -34.84
C ALA A 856 3.73 -10.66 -36.10
N SER A 857 3.92 -9.50 -36.76
CA SER A 857 4.81 -9.38 -37.91
C SER A 857 6.30 -9.25 -37.55
N LEU A 858 6.61 -8.96 -36.28
CA LEU A 858 7.98 -8.82 -35.80
C LEU A 858 8.53 -10.17 -35.29
N PRO A 859 9.87 -10.36 -35.31
CA PRO A 859 10.51 -11.48 -34.63
C PRO A 859 10.09 -11.56 -33.15
N ALA A 860 9.86 -12.77 -32.64
CA ALA A 860 9.29 -12.96 -31.30
C ALA A 860 10.16 -12.38 -30.17
N ASP A 861 11.47 -12.41 -30.35
CA ASP A 861 12.47 -11.82 -29.46
C ASP A 861 12.47 -10.28 -29.46
N VAL A 862 11.96 -9.65 -30.52
CA VAL A 862 11.72 -8.20 -30.62
C VAL A 862 10.32 -7.83 -30.10
N ALA A 863 9.29 -8.58 -30.53
CA ALA A 863 7.90 -8.32 -30.18
C ALA A 863 7.63 -8.47 -28.67
N GLY A 864 8.15 -9.54 -28.04
CA GLY A 864 7.91 -9.83 -26.63
C GLY A 864 8.29 -8.67 -25.68
N PRO A 865 9.54 -8.16 -25.72
CA PRO A 865 9.97 -7.01 -24.93
C PRO A 865 9.25 -5.69 -25.23
N MET A 866 8.61 -5.57 -26.40
CA MET A 866 7.83 -4.40 -26.82
C MET A 866 6.36 -4.45 -26.36
N THR A 867 5.86 -5.61 -25.94
CA THR A 867 4.43 -5.84 -25.73
C THR A 867 4.02 -5.70 -24.27
N TYR A 868 3.04 -4.83 -24.00
CA TYR A 868 2.36 -4.71 -22.71
C TYR A 868 0.87 -5.01 -22.86
N ASP A 869 0.27 -5.61 -21.82
CA ASP A 869 -1.19 -5.58 -21.69
C ASP A 869 -1.66 -4.16 -21.34
N ALA A 870 -2.93 -3.87 -21.59
CA ALA A 870 -3.49 -2.54 -21.35
C ALA A 870 -3.28 -2.05 -19.91
N GLN A 871 -3.50 -2.89 -18.89
CA GLN A 871 -3.41 -2.48 -17.49
C GLN A 871 -1.96 -2.15 -17.08
N ARG A 872 -1.01 -2.98 -17.49
CA ARG A 872 0.42 -2.76 -17.25
C ARG A 872 0.91 -1.51 -17.99
N GLY A 873 0.42 -1.29 -19.21
CA GLY A 873 0.66 -0.06 -19.98
C GLY A 873 0.17 1.17 -19.24
N TRP A 874 -1.06 1.15 -18.76
CA TRP A 874 -1.64 2.26 -18.00
C TRP A 874 -0.89 2.52 -16.70
N ASP A 875 -0.55 1.47 -15.94
CA ASP A 875 0.20 1.62 -14.69
C ASP A 875 1.60 2.23 -14.94
N ARG A 876 2.24 1.91 -16.08
CA ARG A 876 3.51 2.51 -16.50
C ARG A 876 3.36 3.99 -16.85
N VAL A 877 2.35 4.34 -17.65
CA VAL A 877 2.05 5.74 -18.00
C VAL A 877 1.79 6.56 -16.75
N VAL A 878 0.92 6.11 -15.85
CA VAL A 878 0.56 6.85 -14.64
C VAL A 878 1.76 6.99 -13.71
N TYR A 879 2.56 5.94 -13.53
CA TYR A 879 3.78 6.03 -12.73
C TYR A 879 4.75 7.05 -13.29
N CYS A 880 5.11 6.94 -14.58
CA CYS A 880 6.08 7.83 -15.21
C CYS A 880 5.59 9.27 -15.19
N LEU A 881 4.33 9.51 -15.59
CA LEU A 881 3.78 10.86 -15.71
C LEU A 881 3.48 11.52 -14.35
N PHE A 882 2.76 10.85 -13.45
CA PHE A 882 2.28 11.50 -12.21
C PHE A 882 3.22 11.35 -11.01
N VAL A 883 3.90 10.21 -10.88
CA VAL A 883 4.68 9.86 -9.68
C VAL A 883 6.18 10.06 -9.86
N ASN A 884 6.72 9.80 -11.05
CA ASN A 884 8.12 10.06 -11.31
C ASN A 884 8.34 11.49 -11.80
N HIS A 885 7.44 12.00 -12.63
CA HIS A 885 7.60 13.28 -13.29
C HIS A 885 6.90 14.43 -12.56
N ILE A 886 5.56 14.51 -12.68
CA ILE A 886 4.79 15.67 -12.19
C ILE A 886 5.04 15.89 -10.71
N SER A 887 5.03 14.86 -9.86
CA SER A 887 5.22 15.07 -8.43
C SER A 887 6.60 15.58 -8.03
N ASP A 888 7.68 15.17 -8.71
CA ASP A 888 9.03 15.61 -8.37
C ASP A 888 9.27 17.04 -8.89
N LEU A 889 8.83 17.38 -10.11
CA LEU A 889 8.90 18.76 -10.61
C LEU A 889 7.99 19.70 -9.81
N LEU A 890 6.76 19.27 -9.48
CA LEU A 890 5.86 20.02 -8.60
C LEU A 890 6.49 20.23 -7.23
N ALA A 891 7.19 19.23 -6.68
CA ALA A 891 7.89 19.38 -5.42
C ALA A 891 9.04 20.38 -5.50
N ALA A 892 9.73 20.51 -6.64
CA ALA A 892 10.75 21.54 -6.84
C ALA A 892 10.12 22.94 -6.97
N VAL A 893 9.00 23.06 -7.70
CA VAL A 893 8.24 24.32 -7.81
C VAL A 893 7.70 24.75 -6.44
N ALA A 894 7.13 23.82 -5.67
CA ALA A 894 6.61 24.08 -4.32
C ALA A 894 7.72 24.38 -3.29
N ASP A 895 9.00 24.11 -3.59
CA ASP A 895 10.10 24.55 -2.73
C ASP A 895 10.39 26.06 -2.90
N LEU A 896 9.87 26.71 -3.96
CA LEU A 896 9.90 28.16 -4.13
C LEU A 896 8.79 28.84 -3.32
N SER A 897 7.57 28.28 -3.37
CA SER A 897 6.38 28.79 -2.70
C SER A 897 5.51 27.61 -2.19
N PRO A 898 5.72 27.13 -0.93
CA PRO A 898 5.07 25.93 -0.39
C PRO A 898 3.53 25.98 -0.35
N GLU A 899 2.97 27.16 -0.16
CA GLU A 899 1.53 27.44 -0.16
C GLU A 899 0.87 27.05 -1.48
N LEU A 900 1.61 27.05 -2.60
CA LEU A 900 1.07 26.73 -3.91
C LEU A 900 0.87 25.24 -4.15
N GLU A 901 1.35 24.32 -3.29
CA GLU A 901 1.30 22.87 -3.55
C GLU A 901 -0.12 22.39 -3.95
N VAL A 902 -1.15 22.85 -3.24
CA VAL A 902 -2.55 22.49 -3.55
C VAL A 902 -2.99 23.04 -4.90
N ARG A 903 -2.62 24.29 -5.23
CA ARG A 903 -2.95 24.93 -6.52
C ARG A 903 -2.23 24.24 -7.67
N LEU A 904 -0.95 23.87 -7.50
CA LEU A 904 -0.17 23.14 -8.52
C LEU A 904 -0.80 21.79 -8.85
N TRP A 905 -1.27 21.03 -7.85
CA TRP A 905 -2.01 19.79 -8.09
C TRP A 905 -3.40 20.02 -8.68
N ALA A 906 -4.07 21.12 -8.34
CA ALA A 906 -5.34 21.51 -8.94
C ALA A 906 -5.19 21.83 -10.44
N GLU A 907 -4.09 22.49 -10.85
CA GLU A 907 -3.77 22.70 -12.27
C GLU A 907 -3.51 21.39 -13.01
N ALA A 908 -2.72 20.47 -12.41
CA ALA A 908 -2.50 19.15 -13.00
C ALA A 908 -3.81 18.37 -13.17
N ARG A 909 -4.71 18.47 -12.19
CA ARG A 909 -6.07 17.91 -12.28
C ARG A 909 -6.86 18.58 -13.41
N ALA A 910 -6.83 19.90 -13.51
CA ALA A 910 -7.60 20.66 -14.49
C ALA A 910 -7.23 20.27 -15.93
N VAL A 911 -5.92 20.15 -16.23
CA VAL A 911 -5.45 19.70 -17.55
C VAL A 911 -5.94 18.29 -17.89
N VAL A 912 -5.93 17.37 -16.92
CA VAL A 912 -6.45 16.00 -17.13
C VAL A 912 -7.98 16.00 -17.31
N ALA A 913 -8.70 16.83 -16.55
CA ALA A 913 -10.15 16.94 -16.64
C ALA A 913 -10.60 17.55 -17.97
N GLU A 914 -9.94 18.62 -18.41
CA GLU A 914 -10.17 19.27 -19.72
C GLU A 914 -9.94 18.27 -20.86
N TYR A 915 -8.83 17.54 -20.82
CA TYR A 915 -8.55 16.50 -21.80
C TYR A 915 -9.60 15.38 -21.77
N ALA A 916 -10.01 14.92 -20.58
CA ALA A 916 -11.03 13.89 -20.44
C ALA A 916 -12.38 14.33 -21.00
N GLU A 917 -12.82 15.56 -20.75
CA GLU A 917 -14.08 16.12 -21.26
C GLU A 917 -14.08 16.19 -22.79
N GLN A 918 -12.98 16.66 -23.39
CA GLN A 918 -12.82 16.73 -24.84
C GLN A 918 -12.83 15.34 -25.53
N HIS A 919 -12.52 14.28 -24.79
CA HIS A 919 -12.41 12.91 -25.31
C HIS A 919 -13.49 11.96 -24.75
N GLY A 920 -14.62 12.49 -24.28
CA GLY A 920 -15.80 11.69 -23.91
C GLY A 920 -15.70 10.94 -22.57
N GLU A 921 -14.95 11.50 -21.62
CA GLU A 921 -14.71 10.98 -20.26
C GLU A 921 -14.25 9.51 -20.21
N PRO A 922 -13.05 9.19 -20.74
CA PRO A 922 -12.54 7.83 -20.73
C PRO A 922 -12.50 7.24 -19.31
N PRO A 923 -12.95 6.00 -19.07
CA PRO A 923 -13.04 5.42 -17.72
C PRO A 923 -11.72 5.44 -16.93
N LEU A 924 -10.57 5.31 -17.60
CA LEU A 924 -9.24 5.38 -16.99
C LEU A 924 -8.95 6.79 -16.43
N LEU A 925 -9.33 7.84 -17.16
CA LEU A 925 -9.18 9.23 -16.72
C LEU A 925 -10.19 9.58 -15.64
N SER A 926 -11.45 9.14 -15.76
CA SER A 926 -12.45 9.32 -14.70
C SER A 926 -12.00 8.65 -13.40
N ALA A 927 -11.39 7.46 -13.47
CA ALA A 927 -10.86 6.76 -12.31
C ALA A 927 -9.66 7.50 -11.69
N LEU A 928 -8.75 7.99 -12.52
CA LEU A 928 -7.60 8.80 -12.10
C LEU A 928 -8.06 10.08 -11.38
N LEU A 929 -8.98 10.83 -11.99
CA LEU A 929 -9.60 12.04 -11.44
C LEU A 929 -10.44 11.76 -10.19
N ALA A 930 -11.02 10.56 -10.05
CA ALA A 930 -11.73 10.15 -8.85
C ALA A 930 -10.79 9.80 -7.67
N GLY A 931 -9.47 9.83 -7.88
CA GLY A 931 -8.48 9.61 -6.82
C GLY A 931 -8.07 8.16 -6.63
N VAL A 932 -8.15 7.31 -7.67
CA VAL A 932 -7.58 5.96 -7.61
C VAL A 932 -6.09 6.04 -7.26
N PRO A 933 -5.59 5.18 -6.33
CA PRO A 933 -4.18 5.19 -5.93
C PRO A 933 -3.21 5.04 -7.10
N LEU A 934 -2.18 5.88 -7.10
CA LEU A 934 -1.20 5.93 -8.18
C LEU A 934 -0.17 4.79 -8.02
N PRO A 935 0.17 4.06 -9.09
CA PRO A 935 1.28 3.10 -9.08
C PRO A 935 2.62 3.82 -8.90
N ALA A 936 3.44 3.31 -7.98
CA ALA A 936 4.82 3.74 -7.76
C ALA A 936 5.76 2.55 -7.82
N LYS A 937 6.77 2.59 -8.70
CA LYS A 937 7.72 1.48 -8.88
C LYS A 937 8.50 1.24 -7.59
N ALA A 938 8.63 -0.01 -7.16
CA ALA A 938 9.31 -0.38 -5.92
C ALA A 938 10.82 -0.66 -6.14
N ASN A 939 11.62 0.39 -6.35
CA ASN A 939 13.03 0.27 -6.69
C ASN A 939 13.86 -0.42 -5.58
N MET A 940 13.64 -0.08 -4.32
CA MET A 940 14.36 -0.67 -3.20
C MET A 940 13.99 -2.13 -3.00
N LEU A 941 12.71 -2.48 -3.04
CA LEU A 941 12.27 -3.87 -2.91
C LEU A 941 12.74 -4.74 -4.07
N THR A 942 12.71 -4.20 -5.30
CA THR A 942 13.22 -4.90 -6.49
C THR A 942 14.71 -5.19 -6.34
N ARG A 943 15.48 -4.19 -5.89
CA ARG A 943 16.92 -4.35 -5.68
C ARG A 943 17.25 -5.27 -4.51
N TRP A 944 16.50 -5.18 -3.42
CA TRP A 944 16.62 -6.09 -2.27
C TRP A 944 16.42 -7.55 -2.69
N GLY A 945 15.38 -7.83 -3.48
CA GLY A 945 15.08 -9.18 -4.00
C GLY A 945 15.96 -9.65 -5.16
N ARG A 946 16.94 -8.86 -5.61
CA ARG A 946 17.79 -9.12 -6.80
C ARG A 946 16.98 -9.43 -8.06
N LEU A 947 15.80 -8.85 -8.15
CA LEU A 947 14.91 -9.06 -9.28
C LEU A 947 15.37 -8.22 -10.48
N PRO A 948 15.20 -8.70 -11.71
CA PRO A 948 15.44 -7.89 -12.89
C PRO A 948 14.41 -6.76 -12.95
N ASP A 949 14.81 -5.60 -13.50
CA ASP A 949 13.97 -4.39 -13.48
C ASP A 949 12.61 -4.56 -14.19
N ARG A 950 12.55 -5.43 -15.20
CA ARG A 950 11.30 -5.82 -15.89
C ARG A 950 10.27 -6.51 -14.99
N SER A 951 10.71 -7.05 -13.85
CA SER A 951 9.88 -7.69 -12.83
C SER A 951 9.60 -6.77 -11.63
N ALA A 952 9.97 -5.49 -11.73
CA ALA A 952 9.72 -4.51 -10.66
C ALA A 952 8.22 -4.37 -10.41
N GLY A 953 7.81 -4.60 -9.16
CA GLY A 953 6.44 -4.40 -8.72
C GLY A 953 6.08 -2.93 -8.51
N TYR A 954 4.79 -2.64 -8.40
CA TYR A 954 4.27 -1.34 -8.01
C TYR A 954 3.69 -1.38 -6.58
N VAL A 955 4.06 -0.39 -5.76
CA VAL A 955 3.28 -0.01 -4.58
C VAL A 955 2.24 1.03 -4.97
N ARG A 956 1.17 1.19 -4.17
CA ARG A 956 0.08 2.12 -4.48
C ARG A 956 0.16 3.33 -3.54
N LEU A 957 0.34 4.52 -4.10
CA LEU A 957 0.39 5.78 -3.37
C LEU A 957 -0.98 6.46 -3.36
N PRO A 958 -1.33 7.19 -2.29
CA PRO A 958 -2.50 8.07 -2.30
C PRO A 958 -2.43 9.06 -3.45
N SER A 959 -3.57 9.33 -4.09
CA SER A 959 -3.65 10.22 -5.24
C SER A 959 -3.90 11.68 -4.79
N PRO A 960 -2.97 12.61 -5.07
CA PRO A 960 -3.13 14.02 -4.69
C PRO A 960 -4.09 14.80 -5.61
N ILE A 961 -4.38 14.29 -6.81
CA ILE A 961 -5.28 14.92 -7.80
C ILE A 961 -6.78 14.70 -7.51
N ALA A 962 -7.12 14.00 -6.43
CA ALA A 962 -8.49 13.75 -6.04
C ALA A 962 -9.12 15.03 -5.48
N GLU A 963 -10.31 15.40 -5.96
CA GLU A 963 -11.00 16.62 -5.52
C GLU A 963 -11.21 16.66 -4.00
N SER A 964 -11.54 15.52 -3.37
CA SER A 964 -11.69 15.46 -1.92
C SER A 964 -10.39 15.70 -1.15
N VAL A 965 -9.23 15.37 -1.74
CA VAL A 965 -7.92 15.60 -1.13
C VAL A 965 -7.55 17.07 -1.27
N LEU A 966 -7.72 17.63 -2.46
CA LEU A 966 -7.46 19.05 -2.73
C LEU A 966 -8.37 19.95 -1.89
N ALA A 967 -9.67 19.66 -1.82
CA ALA A 967 -10.61 20.40 -0.98
C ALA A 967 -10.25 20.29 0.51
N ALA A 968 -9.88 19.10 0.99
CA ALA A 968 -9.49 18.93 2.39
C ALA A 968 -8.15 19.61 2.74
N ALA A 969 -7.24 19.74 1.78
CA ALA A 969 -5.97 20.44 1.94
C ALA A 969 -6.16 21.96 1.88
N ALA A 970 -6.99 22.45 0.96
CA ALA A 970 -7.33 23.87 0.83
C ALA A 970 -8.04 24.47 2.05
N VAL A 971 -8.73 23.66 2.86
CA VAL A 971 -9.32 24.13 4.15
C VAL A 971 -8.26 24.24 5.27
N ARG A 972 -7.09 23.60 5.12
CA ARG A 972 -6.02 23.62 6.12
C ARG A 972 -4.96 24.70 5.85
N GLN A 973 -4.80 25.10 4.59
CA GLN A 973 -4.11 26.31 4.18
C GLN A 973 -5.01 27.51 4.46
#